data_AF-A0A850F664-F1
#
_entry.id   AF-A0A850F664-F1
#
_cell.length_a   1.000
_cell.length_b   1.000
_cell.length_c   1.000
_cell.angle_alpha   90.00
_cell.angle_beta   90.00
_cell.angle_gamma   90.00
#
_symmetry.space_group_name_H-M   'P 1'
#
loop_
_entity.id
_entity.type
_entity.pdbx_description
1 polymer ?
#
loop_
_entity_poly.entity_id
_entity_poly.type
_entity_poly.pdbx_seq_one_letter_code
_entity_poly.pdbx_strand_id
1 'polypeptide(L)'
;MNSTPLNIMVVNGNEIISSSELPPQGQAIYIKAAKGQKYLITQGKDGAAPEHITVKRVGDDLQVFTQEGAEQPDLIIEDFYTQQGELAGMAEDGTYHTYAAAGDGEAFSMLEDGASATLLLSNTATTGLVGLGAAGGLLAGMSAGMLAAGALAAVAAITGVAVAVKNSNDKGSDHHDNTPPQPGDLSIRDGNGKDMSQGGDFNTSPLVFSGTGRPGDTAIVYDGDKPIAEAIIGEDGKWTIPVTLPEDGQQHDLSVGFKDPQGNEGPRTEPVGVGYDTTPPATPDPADMTIVDGDGKDLSAGGDSKSNPIDFRGENATPGNTVIVYDGDKPIGSAIVGEDGRWHIPVTLPEDGQKHDLSVGIKDPAGNESERTPPVGVGYDGTQPEMVGDLTIRDGNGKDMGLGGDTNKNPIDFSGTAEPGSTVIVYDGDKPVGSAIVGEDGKWYIPVTLPEDGQKHDLSVGVKDPAGNESERTPPVGIGYDATQPEMVGDLTIRDGNGKDMGLGGDTNKNPIDFSGTAEPGSTVIVYDGDKPVGSAIVGEDGKWHIPVTLPEDGQKHDLSVGVKDPAGNESERTPEVGIGYDKQPPTAPNPADMTVTDGAGQDLSAGGNSKTNPIDFRGENATPGDTVIVYDGDKPVGSAVVGEDGRWHVPVELENDGKHDLSVGFKDPAGNESDPSPVYDVGFYENPPAAPNPDDIAIVDDKGRDLSQGGDTNTNPVRFSGSGARPGDKVIVYDGTTPLGEAVVDKDGNWTVPVTLPNEQNYDLSVGFKDPMDTEGPTTPPVTIGYDITQPSAPTNIVISDGSQDLSSGGLTNKHELVFSGTAEKEGDVVIIYNGTIPIASVVAGSGGVWSTPVNLKDDATYDLKVGYTDSATNETIQPVPVSIELDTEALAPSDVTLDFSTGTPVLSGAAGSVEAEADVTIYQNGVPVDTVKANADGSWQWEPDSALDVGSYNFSASQTDNAGNTSVQTASLAYNQLSAGWDFSDKNNLGWDLGGGYAKDPGNNYWISGNMYLGTGIDSDPKGEVLYREMELVKGHIYTFSFESWGAGSNLAQLGLMVGSDIVLNSEVLPGGNVHKTYTVTFTATEDGQSRFSIFNDTASVTGNDFNISNIKLVDNSLSSAGVLTGINNVTDEDFTQTGHELLLNHDEAVLDLSKVADQVQDVNSVSLEGHGANTLNISINDVLTLGKEDLYFQDGSKQLMINGDKEDIVNLESINGDKGIESWNALGEVNVNGTVYNVYQSDSHDVELLIQQGIQIQQQ
;
A
#
# COMPACT_ATOMS: atom_id res chain seq x y z
N MET A 1 -33.30 -23.14 -38.48
CA MET A 1 -34.46 -23.70 -37.74
C MET A 1 -34.72 -22.81 -36.54
N ASN A 2 -35.93 -22.72 -36.00
CA ASN A 2 -36.11 -22.07 -34.69
C ASN A 2 -35.63 -23.05 -33.61
N SER A 3 -34.35 -23.00 -33.26
CA SER A 3 -33.88 -23.63 -32.03
C SER A 3 -34.51 -22.89 -30.85
N THR A 4 -35.19 -23.63 -29.99
CA THR A 4 -35.62 -23.07 -28.70
C THR A 4 -34.36 -22.66 -27.94
N PRO A 5 -34.25 -21.41 -27.45
CA PRO A 5 -33.02 -20.94 -26.82
C PRO A 5 -32.73 -21.71 -25.52
N LEU A 6 -31.45 -21.92 -25.25
CA LEU A 6 -31.02 -22.53 -23.99
C LEU A 6 -31.23 -21.56 -22.83
N ASN A 7 -31.52 -22.09 -21.66
CA ASN A 7 -31.60 -21.33 -20.41
C ASN A 7 -30.61 -21.90 -19.41
N ILE A 8 -30.07 -21.01 -18.58
CA ILE A 8 -29.26 -21.32 -17.41
C ILE A 8 -30.04 -20.96 -16.15
N MET A 9 -30.24 -21.92 -15.25
CA MET A 9 -30.86 -21.72 -13.95
C MET A 9 -29.82 -21.89 -12.85
N VAL A 10 -29.70 -20.92 -11.95
CA VAL A 10 -28.88 -21.03 -10.75
C VAL A 10 -29.78 -21.49 -9.61
N VAL A 11 -29.38 -22.59 -8.96
CA VAL A 11 -30.15 -23.25 -7.91
C VAL A 11 -29.35 -23.28 -6.61
N ASN A 12 -30.01 -22.93 -5.51
CA ASN A 12 -29.47 -23.07 -4.15
C ASN A 12 -30.35 -24.07 -3.39
N GLY A 13 -29.82 -25.28 -3.16
CA GLY A 13 -30.61 -26.41 -2.65
C GLY A 13 -31.68 -26.86 -3.65
N ASN A 14 -32.94 -26.49 -3.40
CA ASN A 14 -34.11 -26.84 -4.22
C ASN A 14 -34.80 -25.62 -4.84
N GLU A 15 -34.25 -24.41 -4.67
CA GLU A 15 -34.86 -23.15 -5.11
C GLU A 15 -34.08 -22.54 -6.28
N ILE A 16 -34.77 -22.24 -7.38
CA ILE A 16 -34.21 -21.46 -8.50
C ILE A 16 -34.12 -20.00 -8.05
N ILE A 17 -32.89 -19.52 -7.86
CA ILE A 17 -32.62 -18.15 -7.39
C ILE A 17 -32.44 -17.17 -8.56
N SER A 18 -32.08 -17.67 -9.74
CA SER A 18 -32.10 -16.90 -11.00
C SER A 18 -32.23 -17.83 -12.21
N SER A 19 -32.81 -17.31 -13.28
CA SER A 19 -32.85 -17.96 -14.60
C SER A 19 -32.53 -16.93 -15.67
N SER A 20 -31.75 -17.30 -16.68
CA SER A 20 -31.45 -16.43 -17.83
C SER A 20 -31.39 -17.23 -19.12
N GLU A 21 -31.85 -16.61 -20.21
CA GLU A 21 -31.81 -17.18 -21.55
C GLU A 21 -30.41 -16.92 -22.14
N LEU A 22 -29.72 -17.97 -22.59
CA LEU A 22 -28.42 -17.85 -23.25
C LEU A 22 -28.62 -17.21 -24.64
N PRO A 23 -27.86 -16.15 -24.98
CA PRO A 23 -28.06 -15.41 -26.21
C PRO A 23 -27.55 -16.20 -27.43
N PRO A 24 -28.12 -15.98 -28.63
CA PRO A 24 -27.59 -16.56 -29.85
C PRO A 24 -26.23 -15.93 -30.21
N GLN A 25 -25.16 -16.74 -30.16
CA GLN A 25 -23.80 -16.55 -30.69
C GLN A 25 -23.18 -15.12 -30.62
N GLY A 26 -22.09 -15.00 -29.83
CA GLY A 26 -21.18 -13.84 -29.89
C GLY A 26 -21.22 -12.88 -28.70
N GLN A 27 -21.89 -13.24 -27.60
CA GLN A 27 -21.82 -12.50 -26.35
C GLN A 27 -22.11 -13.41 -25.14
N ALA A 28 -21.07 -13.86 -24.44
CA ALA A 28 -21.23 -14.72 -23.26
C ALA A 28 -22.08 -14.05 -22.15
N ILE A 29 -22.93 -14.83 -21.48
CA ILE A 29 -23.52 -14.43 -20.19
C ILE A 29 -22.52 -14.70 -19.07
N TYR A 30 -22.42 -13.77 -18.13
CA TYR A 30 -21.58 -13.88 -16.94
C TYR A 30 -22.44 -14.18 -15.72
N ILE A 31 -22.10 -15.24 -14.98
CA ILE A 31 -22.74 -15.61 -13.71
C ILE A 31 -21.66 -15.72 -12.65
N LYS A 32 -21.75 -14.93 -11.58
CA LYS A 32 -20.83 -15.05 -10.44
C LYS A 32 -21.20 -16.24 -9.56
N ALA A 33 -20.26 -17.15 -9.34
CA ALA A 33 -20.52 -18.32 -8.51
C ALA A 33 -20.67 -17.98 -7.03
N ALA A 34 -21.38 -18.84 -6.30
CA ALA A 34 -21.40 -18.81 -4.84
C ALA A 34 -21.48 -20.23 -4.27
N LYS A 35 -20.85 -20.41 -3.10
CA LYS A 35 -20.54 -21.70 -2.51
C LYS A 35 -21.71 -22.69 -2.48
N GLY A 36 -21.55 -23.83 -3.17
CA GLY A 36 -22.50 -24.95 -3.16
C GLY A 36 -23.77 -24.74 -3.99
N GLN A 37 -23.79 -23.75 -4.89
CA GLN A 37 -24.85 -23.61 -5.89
C GLN A 37 -24.68 -24.57 -7.07
N LYS A 38 -25.81 -24.92 -7.69
CA LYS A 38 -25.86 -25.73 -8.91
C LYS A 38 -26.27 -24.86 -10.11
N TYR A 39 -25.68 -25.17 -11.26
CA TYR A 39 -25.86 -24.45 -12.52
C TYR A 39 -26.51 -25.42 -13.51
N LEU A 40 -27.80 -25.20 -13.81
CA LEU A 40 -28.62 -26.14 -14.59
C LEU A 40 -28.90 -25.58 -15.99
N ILE A 41 -28.48 -26.29 -17.03
CA ILE A 41 -28.78 -25.97 -18.43
C ILE A 41 -30.09 -26.68 -18.83
N THR A 42 -30.98 -25.97 -19.54
CA THR A 42 -32.22 -26.51 -20.14
C THR A 42 -32.42 -25.94 -21.53
N GLN A 43 -33.15 -26.64 -22.41
CA GLN A 43 -33.67 -26.05 -23.64
C GLN A 43 -35.07 -25.48 -23.40
N GLY A 44 -35.27 -24.18 -23.58
CA GLY A 44 -36.49 -23.52 -23.11
C GLY A 44 -36.66 -23.68 -21.59
N LYS A 45 -37.91 -23.82 -21.13
CA LYS A 45 -38.23 -23.86 -19.68
C LYS A 45 -38.09 -25.26 -19.05
N ASP A 46 -38.14 -26.30 -19.87
CA ASP A 46 -38.39 -27.68 -19.44
C ASP A 46 -37.96 -28.74 -20.49
N GLY A 47 -37.21 -28.34 -21.53
CA GLY A 47 -36.65 -29.25 -22.55
C GLY A 47 -35.23 -29.70 -22.24
N ALA A 48 -34.84 -30.83 -22.84
CA ALA A 48 -33.52 -31.43 -22.66
C ALA A 48 -32.37 -30.49 -23.06
N ALA A 49 -31.29 -30.52 -22.28
CA ALA A 49 -30.05 -29.81 -22.57
C ALA A 49 -29.22 -30.55 -23.64
N PRO A 50 -28.20 -29.92 -24.24
CA PRO A 50 -27.27 -30.62 -25.12
C PRO A 50 -26.59 -31.77 -24.39
N GLU A 51 -26.62 -32.98 -24.95
CA GLU A 51 -25.97 -34.16 -24.35
C GLU A 51 -24.44 -34.03 -24.30
N HIS A 52 -23.88 -33.23 -25.22
CA HIS A 52 -22.45 -32.90 -25.30
C HIS A 52 -22.27 -31.39 -25.14
N ILE A 53 -21.33 -30.98 -24.29
CA ILE A 53 -20.85 -29.59 -24.19
C ILE A 53 -19.33 -29.58 -24.10
N THR A 54 -18.69 -28.50 -24.56
CA THR A 54 -17.26 -28.27 -24.30
C THR A 54 -17.11 -27.25 -23.17
N VAL A 55 -16.17 -27.47 -22.27
CA VAL A 55 -15.80 -26.49 -21.24
C VAL A 55 -14.32 -26.17 -21.30
N LYS A 56 -13.96 -24.95 -20.86
CA LYS A 56 -12.58 -24.49 -20.71
C LYS A 56 -12.39 -23.80 -19.37
N ARG A 57 -11.27 -24.07 -18.70
CA ARG A 57 -10.86 -23.31 -17.51
C ARG A 57 -10.08 -22.06 -17.91
N VAL A 58 -10.40 -20.93 -17.28
CA VAL A 58 -9.61 -19.70 -17.36
C VAL A 58 -9.53 -19.10 -15.96
N GLY A 59 -8.37 -19.19 -15.31
CA GLY A 59 -8.19 -18.84 -13.90
C GLY A 59 -9.07 -19.68 -12.98
N ASP A 60 -9.95 -19.02 -12.22
CA ASP A 60 -10.95 -19.67 -11.35
C ASP A 60 -12.33 -19.80 -12.02
N ASP A 61 -12.45 -19.38 -13.29
CA ASP A 61 -13.72 -19.31 -14.02
C ASP A 61 -13.91 -20.54 -14.92
N LEU A 62 -15.17 -20.94 -15.10
CA LEU A 62 -15.57 -21.97 -16.05
C LEU A 62 -16.25 -21.36 -17.26
N GLN A 63 -15.66 -21.53 -18.44
CA GLN A 63 -16.26 -21.15 -19.72
C GLN A 63 -16.97 -22.37 -20.33
N VAL A 64 -18.20 -22.21 -20.78
CA VAL A 64 -19.06 -23.27 -21.33
C VAL A 64 -19.47 -22.93 -22.77
N PHE A 65 -19.29 -23.90 -23.65
CA PHE A 65 -19.57 -23.85 -25.08
C PHE A 65 -20.60 -24.95 -25.38
N THR A 66 -21.80 -24.55 -25.79
CA THR A 66 -22.95 -25.44 -26.01
C THR A 66 -23.04 -25.97 -27.45
N GLN A 67 -22.09 -25.57 -28.30
CA GLN A 67 -21.89 -26.05 -29.66
C GLN A 67 -20.42 -26.44 -29.85
N GLU A 68 -20.18 -27.55 -30.53
CA GLU A 68 -18.84 -28.02 -30.86
C GLU A 68 -18.17 -27.07 -31.88
N GLY A 69 -16.91 -26.70 -31.65
CA GLY A 69 -16.16 -25.77 -32.52
C GLY A 69 -16.46 -24.27 -32.36
N ALA A 70 -17.20 -23.85 -31.33
CA ALA A 70 -17.48 -22.42 -31.11
C ALA A 70 -16.24 -21.64 -30.59
N GLU A 71 -15.86 -20.54 -31.26
CA GLU A 71 -14.73 -19.67 -30.87
C GLU A 71 -14.96 -18.86 -29.57
N GLN A 72 -16.23 -18.63 -29.19
CA GLN A 72 -16.61 -17.86 -28.00
C GLN A 72 -17.56 -18.65 -27.10
N PRO A 73 -17.44 -18.54 -25.77
CA PRO A 73 -18.32 -19.25 -24.85
C PRO A 73 -19.72 -18.63 -24.84
N ASP A 74 -20.74 -19.48 -24.64
CA ASP A 74 -22.13 -19.05 -24.45
C ASP A 74 -22.36 -18.57 -23.00
N LEU A 75 -21.64 -19.16 -22.05
CA LEU A 75 -21.75 -18.91 -20.62
C LEU A 75 -20.35 -18.90 -19.97
N ILE A 76 -20.11 -17.92 -19.10
CA ILE A 76 -18.94 -17.83 -18.22
C ILE A 76 -19.45 -17.82 -16.78
N ILE A 77 -18.99 -18.77 -15.97
CA ILE A 77 -19.29 -18.84 -14.54
C ILE A 77 -18.04 -18.42 -13.77
N GLU A 78 -18.05 -17.18 -13.24
CA GLU A 78 -16.93 -16.61 -12.50
C GLU A 78 -16.74 -17.29 -11.14
N ASP A 79 -15.50 -17.42 -10.65
CA ASP A 79 -15.14 -18.07 -9.38
C ASP A 79 -15.61 -19.54 -9.22
N PHE A 80 -16.01 -20.22 -10.31
CA PHE A 80 -16.64 -21.56 -10.29
C PHE A 80 -15.82 -22.59 -9.50
N TYR A 81 -14.52 -22.67 -9.75
CA TYR A 81 -13.63 -23.64 -9.10
C TYR A 81 -13.41 -23.30 -7.61
N THR A 82 -13.28 -22.02 -7.29
CA THR A 82 -13.09 -21.51 -5.92
C THR A 82 -14.36 -21.66 -5.06
N GLN A 83 -15.55 -21.62 -5.66
CA GLN A 83 -16.83 -21.82 -4.96
C GLN A 83 -17.31 -23.28 -4.94
N GLN A 84 -16.63 -24.20 -5.64
CA GLN A 84 -17.04 -25.61 -5.78
C GLN A 84 -18.46 -25.76 -6.35
N GLY A 85 -18.70 -25.12 -7.51
CA GLY A 85 -19.97 -25.23 -8.23
C GLY A 85 -20.20 -26.62 -8.86
N GLU A 86 -21.46 -26.94 -9.15
CA GLU A 86 -21.87 -28.18 -9.82
C GLU A 86 -22.64 -27.85 -11.11
N LEU A 87 -22.24 -28.42 -12.25
CA LEU A 87 -22.85 -28.20 -13.56
C LEU A 87 -23.69 -29.41 -13.99
N ALA A 88 -24.94 -29.17 -14.37
CA ALA A 88 -25.89 -30.21 -14.75
C ALA A 88 -26.79 -29.76 -15.92
N GLY A 89 -27.35 -30.72 -16.65
CA GLY A 89 -28.31 -30.51 -17.72
C GLY A 89 -29.61 -31.28 -17.45
N MET A 90 -30.70 -30.88 -18.10
CA MET A 90 -31.94 -31.66 -18.10
C MET A 90 -31.85 -32.77 -19.15
N ALA A 91 -32.09 -34.02 -18.77
CA ALA A 91 -32.12 -35.16 -19.69
C ALA A 91 -33.51 -35.28 -20.37
N GLU A 92 -33.62 -36.13 -21.40
CA GLU A 92 -34.89 -36.39 -22.11
C GLU A 92 -36.02 -36.91 -21.19
N ASP A 93 -35.66 -37.58 -20.08
CA ASP A 93 -36.63 -38.07 -19.09
C ASP A 93 -37.23 -36.99 -18.18
N GLY A 94 -36.77 -35.74 -18.34
CA GLY A 94 -37.22 -34.57 -17.58
C GLY A 94 -36.58 -34.44 -16.18
N THR A 95 -35.54 -35.20 -15.89
CA THR A 95 -34.75 -35.07 -14.65
C THR A 95 -33.39 -34.39 -14.91
N TYR A 96 -32.71 -33.93 -13.85
CA TYR A 96 -31.44 -33.21 -13.97
C TYR A 96 -30.25 -34.14 -13.71
N HIS A 97 -29.30 -34.14 -14.62
CA HIS A 97 -28.15 -35.04 -14.68
C HIS A 97 -26.84 -34.25 -14.68
N THR A 98 -25.81 -34.73 -13.98
CA THR A 98 -24.51 -34.02 -13.94
C THR A 98 -23.77 -34.15 -15.27
N TYR A 99 -23.12 -33.09 -15.72
CA TYR A 99 -22.13 -33.18 -16.81
C TYR A 99 -20.82 -33.78 -16.28
N ALA A 100 -20.24 -34.74 -17.00
CA ALA A 100 -19.03 -35.45 -16.59
C ALA A 100 -18.11 -35.73 -17.80
N ALA A 101 -16.81 -35.91 -17.55
CA ALA A 101 -15.86 -36.29 -18.60
C ALA A 101 -16.17 -37.70 -19.15
N ALA A 102 -15.84 -37.95 -20.42
CA ALA A 102 -16.03 -39.24 -21.07
C ALA A 102 -14.98 -40.28 -20.60
N GLY A 103 -15.41 -41.22 -19.74
CA GLY A 103 -14.58 -42.34 -19.27
C GLY A 103 -13.73 -42.03 -18.03
N ASP A 104 -12.66 -42.79 -17.82
CA ASP A 104 -11.76 -42.74 -16.63
C ASP A 104 -10.89 -41.46 -16.55
N GLY A 105 -11.22 -40.42 -17.32
CA GLY A 105 -10.50 -39.14 -17.34
C GLY A 105 -10.67 -38.34 -16.05
N GLU A 106 -9.79 -37.36 -15.83
CA GLU A 106 -9.90 -36.48 -14.66
C GLU A 106 -11.25 -35.76 -14.65
N ALA A 107 -11.88 -35.69 -13.47
CA ALA A 107 -13.12 -34.96 -13.30
C ALA A 107 -12.89 -33.48 -13.68
N PHE A 108 -13.80 -32.88 -14.46
CA PHE A 108 -13.60 -31.52 -14.99
C PHE A 108 -13.34 -30.45 -13.92
N SER A 109 -13.74 -30.72 -12.66
CA SER A 109 -13.35 -29.97 -11.45
C SER A 109 -11.84 -29.92 -11.16
N MET A 110 -11.01 -30.66 -11.89
CA MET A 110 -9.55 -30.74 -11.78
C MET A 110 -8.80 -30.19 -13.00
N LEU A 111 -9.50 -29.64 -14.00
CA LEU A 111 -8.85 -29.04 -15.18
C LEU A 111 -7.75 -28.05 -14.78
N GLU A 112 -6.58 -28.16 -15.41
CA GLU A 112 -5.52 -27.14 -15.33
C GLU A 112 -5.95 -25.85 -16.03
N ASP A 113 -5.33 -24.72 -15.67
CA ASP A 113 -5.67 -23.43 -16.27
C ASP A 113 -5.35 -23.42 -17.78
N GLY A 114 -6.29 -22.92 -18.58
CA GLY A 114 -6.23 -22.96 -20.04
C GLY A 114 -6.64 -24.28 -20.70
N ALA A 115 -6.82 -25.36 -19.93
CA ALA A 115 -7.25 -26.66 -20.46
C ALA A 115 -8.76 -26.69 -20.81
N SER A 116 -9.10 -27.48 -21.84
CA SER A 116 -10.48 -27.73 -22.27
C SER A 116 -10.83 -29.22 -22.15
N ALA A 117 -12.11 -29.53 -21.92
CA ALA A 117 -12.64 -30.89 -21.97
C ALA A 117 -14.07 -30.93 -22.53
N THR A 118 -14.39 -32.01 -23.24
CA THR A 118 -15.77 -32.33 -23.64
C THR A 118 -16.45 -33.09 -22.50
N LEU A 119 -17.63 -32.60 -22.08
CA LEU A 119 -18.45 -33.23 -21.06
C LEU A 119 -19.69 -33.86 -21.69
N LEU A 120 -19.99 -35.08 -21.25
CA LEU A 120 -21.22 -35.80 -21.53
C LEU A 120 -22.23 -35.55 -20.41
N LEU A 121 -23.50 -35.42 -20.75
CA LEU A 121 -24.58 -35.47 -19.79
C LEU A 121 -24.67 -36.91 -19.25
N SER A 122 -24.22 -37.13 -18.02
CA SER A 122 -24.04 -38.48 -17.48
C SER A 122 -25.39 -39.15 -17.15
N ASN A 123 -25.44 -40.48 -17.13
CA ASN A 123 -26.62 -41.23 -16.67
C ASN A 123 -26.87 -41.12 -15.13
N THR A 124 -26.15 -40.25 -14.42
CA THR A 124 -26.27 -40.06 -12.97
C THR A 124 -27.16 -38.87 -12.64
N ALA A 125 -28.34 -39.14 -12.08
CA ALA A 125 -29.25 -38.10 -11.62
C ALA A 125 -28.65 -37.28 -10.47
N THR A 126 -28.79 -35.96 -10.57
CA THR A 126 -28.24 -34.98 -9.64
C THR A 126 -28.98 -35.03 -8.29
N THR A 127 -28.27 -35.42 -7.24
CA THR A 127 -28.87 -35.48 -5.88
C THR A 127 -29.25 -34.08 -5.36
N GLY A 128 -30.36 -34.00 -4.63
CA GLY A 128 -30.84 -32.76 -4.00
C GLY A 128 -31.92 -32.01 -4.78
N LEU A 129 -32.09 -32.22 -6.09
CA LEU A 129 -33.03 -31.46 -6.93
C LEU A 129 -34.49 -31.98 -6.93
N VAL A 130 -34.85 -32.80 -5.93
CA VAL A 130 -36.18 -33.44 -5.82
C VAL A 130 -37.26 -32.36 -5.62
N GLY A 131 -38.14 -32.21 -6.62
CA GLY A 131 -39.27 -31.27 -6.58
C GLY A 131 -39.24 -30.10 -7.58
N LEU A 132 -38.18 -29.97 -8.39
CA LEU A 132 -38.15 -28.96 -9.47
C LEU A 132 -38.98 -29.38 -10.69
N GLY A 133 -39.05 -30.68 -10.98
CA GLY A 133 -40.04 -31.23 -11.90
C GLY A 133 -41.46 -31.03 -11.35
N ALA A 134 -42.34 -30.43 -12.15
CA ALA A 134 -43.74 -30.09 -11.86
C ALA A 134 -44.04 -28.82 -11.02
N ALA A 135 -43.21 -27.77 -11.11
CA ALA A 135 -43.49 -26.44 -10.54
C ALA A 135 -43.91 -25.34 -11.56
N GLY A 136 -44.23 -25.70 -12.82
CA GLY A 136 -44.56 -24.76 -13.91
C GLY A 136 -45.87 -23.93 -13.78
N GLY A 137 -46.43 -23.80 -12.57
CA GLY A 137 -47.74 -23.21 -12.31
C GLY A 137 -47.78 -21.80 -11.70
N LEU A 138 -46.63 -21.22 -11.32
CA LEU A 138 -46.58 -19.96 -10.56
C LEU A 138 -45.51 -18.99 -11.09
N LEU A 139 -45.77 -18.35 -12.24
CA LEU A 139 -45.26 -17.01 -12.60
C LEU A 139 -45.95 -16.42 -13.86
N ALA A 140 -47.22 -16.77 -14.10
CA ALA A 140 -48.00 -16.23 -15.21
C ALA A 140 -48.67 -14.90 -14.82
N GLY A 141 -48.02 -13.76 -15.11
CA GLY A 141 -48.59 -12.44 -14.88
C GLY A 141 -47.90 -11.32 -15.69
N MET A 142 -48.67 -10.63 -16.55
CA MET A 142 -48.29 -9.49 -17.40
C MET A 142 -47.41 -9.87 -18.62
N SER A 143 -48.01 -10.30 -19.74
CA SER A 143 -48.60 -9.50 -20.86
C SER A 143 -47.57 -9.16 -21.96
N ALA A 144 -47.81 -9.32 -23.28
CA ALA A 144 -49.04 -9.50 -24.08
C ALA A 144 -48.73 -10.31 -25.39
N GLY A 145 -49.67 -10.81 -26.21
CA GLY A 145 -51.13 -10.91 -26.09
C GLY A 145 -51.85 -11.26 -27.43
N MET A 146 -52.83 -12.17 -27.36
CA MET A 146 -53.97 -12.42 -28.30
C MET A 146 -53.83 -13.25 -29.61
N LEU A 147 -54.84 -14.12 -29.80
CA LEU A 147 -55.40 -14.76 -31.03
C LEU A 147 -54.58 -15.92 -31.66
N ALA A 148 -55.17 -17.00 -32.22
CA ALA A 148 -56.58 -17.36 -32.47
C ALA A 148 -56.86 -18.89 -32.34
N ALA A 149 -58.15 -19.27 -32.31
CA ALA A 149 -58.67 -20.66 -32.25
C ALA A 149 -58.50 -21.43 -33.58
N GLY A 150 -58.69 -22.76 -33.68
CA GLY A 150 -59.09 -23.81 -32.72
C GLY A 150 -59.55 -25.09 -33.46
N ALA A 151 -59.94 -26.16 -32.74
CA ALA A 151 -60.43 -27.41 -33.35
C ALA A 151 -61.62 -28.05 -32.61
N LEU A 152 -62.51 -28.72 -33.38
CA LEU A 152 -63.57 -29.64 -32.91
C LEU A 152 -62.94 -31.03 -32.59
N ALA A 153 -63.59 -32.06 -32.02
CA ALA A 153 -65.00 -32.45 -31.88
C ALA A 153 -65.17 -33.42 -30.65
N ALA A 154 -66.29 -34.07 -30.28
CA ALA A 154 -67.67 -34.20 -30.78
C ALA A 154 -68.61 -34.69 -29.64
N VAL A 155 -69.93 -34.42 -29.70
CA VAL A 155 -70.99 -35.24 -29.04
C VAL A 155 -72.27 -35.24 -29.92
N ALA A 156 -72.94 -36.38 -30.06
CA ALA A 156 -74.13 -36.60 -30.91
C ALA A 156 -75.43 -36.90 -30.10
N ALA A 157 -76.59 -37.07 -30.78
CA ALA A 157 -77.92 -36.84 -30.19
C ALA A 157 -79.00 -37.95 -30.36
N ILE A 158 -79.76 -38.21 -29.28
CA ILE A 158 -81.26 -38.32 -29.15
C ILE A 158 -82.08 -39.54 -29.73
N THR A 159 -82.58 -40.38 -28.79
CA THR A 159 -83.89 -41.15 -28.64
C THR A 159 -84.56 -42.07 -29.70
N GLY A 160 -85.15 -43.21 -29.25
CA GLY A 160 -86.26 -43.97 -29.91
C GLY A 160 -86.61 -45.36 -29.29
N VAL A 161 -87.86 -45.89 -29.40
CA VAL A 161 -88.36 -47.16 -28.75
C VAL A 161 -89.37 -47.96 -29.65
N ALA A 162 -89.26 -49.31 -29.76
CA ALA A 162 -90.35 -50.27 -30.09
C ALA A 162 -89.99 -51.78 -29.83
N VAL A 163 -90.80 -52.76 -30.31
CA VAL A 163 -91.33 -53.87 -29.45
C VAL A 163 -92.01 -55.09 -30.18
N ALA A 164 -92.12 -56.25 -29.48
CA ALA A 164 -93.04 -57.43 -29.65
C ALA A 164 -92.63 -58.73 -30.45
N VAL A 165 -93.41 -59.83 -30.26
CA VAL A 165 -93.00 -61.27 -30.32
C VAL A 165 -94.12 -62.22 -30.87
N LYS A 166 -93.76 -63.43 -31.38
CA LYS A 166 -94.33 -64.79 -31.05
C LYS A 166 -95.12 -65.67 -32.09
N ASN A 167 -94.58 -66.88 -32.32
CA ASN A 167 -95.08 -68.25 -32.66
C ASN A 167 -96.50 -68.68 -33.15
N SER A 168 -96.44 -69.71 -34.04
CA SER A 168 -97.16 -71.03 -34.07
C SER A 168 -98.66 -71.16 -34.38
N ASN A 169 -98.99 -72.11 -35.29
CA ASN A 169 -99.71 -73.39 -35.02
C ASN A 169 -100.12 -74.12 -36.32
N ASP A 170 -100.29 -75.45 -36.28
CA ASP A 170 -101.51 -76.09 -36.81
C ASP A 170 -101.80 -77.49 -36.20
N LYS A 171 -102.98 -78.07 -36.51
CA LYS A 171 -103.50 -79.37 -36.02
C LYS A 171 -103.85 -80.33 -37.17
N GLY A 172 -103.92 -81.64 -36.87
CA GLY A 172 -104.47 -82.67 -37.75
C GLY A 172 -105.44 -83.64 -37.04
N SER A 173 -106.24 -84.37 -37.83
CA SER A 173 -107.11 -85.49 -37.43
C SER A 173 -107.46 -86.33 -38.66
N ASP A 174 -107.56 -87.65 -38.51
CA ASP A 174 -107.55 -88.62 -39.62
C ASP A 174 -108.55 -89.79 -39.42
N HIS A 175 -108.74 -90.67 -40.41
CA HIS A 175 -109.62 -91.86 -40.33
C HIS A 175 -109.05 -93.10 -41.09
N HIS A 176 -109.22 -94.30 -40.51
CA HIS A 176 -108.48 -95.53 -40.86
C HIS A 176 -109.00 -96.38 -42.04
N ASP A 177 -108.07 -97.09 -42.69
CA ASP A 177 -108.24 -98.32 -43.50
C ASP A 177 -107.25 -99.41 -43.03
N ASN A 178 -107.37 -100.67 -43.48
CA ASN A 178 -106.96 -101.87 -42.73
C ASN A 178 -105.86 -102.76 -43.36
N THR A 179 -104.83 -102.17 -43.99
CA THR A 179 -103.57 -102.86 -44.36
C THR A 179 -102.52 -102.80 -43.23
N PRO A 180 -101.36 -103.45 -43.36
CA PRO A 180 -100.17 -103.12 -42.55
C PRO A 180 -99.76 -101.66 -42.78
N PRO A 181 -99.47 -100.87 -41.74
CA PRO A 181 -98.98 -99.50 -41.89
C PRO A 181 -97.50 -99.51 -42.33
N GLN A 182 -97.00 -98.33 -42.73
CA GLN A 182 -95.56 -98.09 -42.86
C GLN A 182 -94.81 -98.32 -41.52
N PRO A 183 -93.48 -98.52 -41.56
CA PRO A 183 -92.66 -98.55 -40.35
C PRO A 183 -92.75 -97.26 -39.53
N GLY A 184 -92.85 -97.40 -38.21
CA GLY A 184 -92.65 -96.29 -37.27
C GLY A 184 -91.18 -96.16 -36.86
N ASP A 185 -90.71 -94.96 -36.57
CA ASP A 185 -89.35 -94.67 -36.08
C ASP A 185 -88.22 -95.26 -36.96
N LEU A 186 -88.33 -95.12 -38.29
CA LEU A 186 -87.30 -95.58 -39.22
C LEU A 186 -86.00 -94.77 -39.02
N SER A 187 -84.86 -95.46 -38.84
CA SER A 187 -83.52 -94.86 -38.84
C SER A 187 -82.59 -95.66 -39.74
N ILE A 188 -81.79 -94.94 -40.52
CA ILE A 188 -80.76 -95.46 -41.42
C ILE A 188 -79.40 -94.90 -40.97
N ARG A 189 -78.42 -95.76 -40.72
CA ARG A 189 -77.05 -95.34 -40.34
C ARG A 189 -75.99 -96.09 -41.11
N ASP A 190 -74.85 -95.46 -41.36
CA ASP A 190 -73.67 -96.12 -41.94
C ASP A 190 -72.84 -96.88 -40.89
N GLY A 191 -71.75 -97.53 -41.34
CA GLY A 191 -70.85 -98.27 -40.47
C GLY A 191 -70.10 -97.42 -39.42
N ASN A 192 -69.99 -96.11 -39.65
CA ASN A 192 -69.43 -95.12 -38.72
C ASN A 192 -70.48 -94.48 -37.79
N GLY A 193 -71.76 -94.79 -37.98
CA GLY A 193 -72.87 -94.24 -37.23
C GLY A 193 -73.41 -92.88 -37.73
N LYS A 194 -72.94 -92.40 -38.89
CA LYS A 194 -73.50 -91.23 -39.61
C LYS A 194 -74.99 -91.47 -39.84
N ASP A 195 -75.81 -90.47 -39.59
CA ASP A 195 -77.25 -90.56 -39.86
C ASP A 195 -77.50 -90.33 -41.35
N MET A 196 -77.97 -91.38 -42.04
CA MET A 196 -78.25 -91.39 -43.47
C MET A 196 -79.74 -91.25 -43.76
N SER A 197 -80.57 -90.94 -42.75
CA SER A 197 -82.03 -90.85 -42.88
C SER A 197 -82.52 -89.63 -43.68
N GLN A 198 -81.61 -88.80 -44.20
CA GLN A 198 -81.88 -87.71 -45.16
C GLN A 198 -81.19 -87.94 -46.53
N GLY A 199 -80.56 -89.09 -46.72
CA GLY A 199 -79.81 -89.43 -47.92
C GLY A 199 -78.39 -88.85 -47.96
N GLY A 200 -77.76 -88.98 -49.13
CA GLY A 200 -76.38 -88.57 -49.40
C GLY A 200 -75.38 -89.73 -49.43
N ASP A 201 -74.12 -89.40 -49.68
CA ASP A 201 -73.09 -90.41 -49.90
C ASP A 201 -72.39 -90.84 -48.60
N PHE A 202 -71.94 -92.10 -48.57
CA PHE A 202 -71.27 -92.71 -47.43
C PHE A 202 -70.20 -93.69 -47.90
N ASN A 203 -69.17 -93.91 -47.08
CA ASN A 203 -68.02 -94.76 -47.41
C ASN A 203 -67.85 -95.99 -46.50
N THR A 204 -68.84 -96.31 -45.65
CA THR A 204 -68.78 -97.49 -44.76
C THR A 204 -70.04 -98.35 -44.75
N SER A 205 -69.87 -99.64 -45.06
CA SER A 205 -70.93 -100.64 -45.20
C SER A 205 -70.85 -101.70 -44.06
N PRO A 206 -71.96 -102.30 -43.59
CA PRO A 206 -73.35 -102.17 -44.08
C PRO A 206 -74.06 -100.92 -43.54
N LEU A 207 -75.06 -100.45 -44.29
CA LEU A 207 -76.11 -99.59 -43.74
C LEU A 207 -76.95 -100.38 -42.74
N VAL A 208 -77.36 -99.77 -41.64
CA VAL A 208 -78.23 -100.40 -40.64
C VAL A 208 -79.59 -99.71 -40.66
N PHE A 209 -80.59 -100.43 -41.16
CA PHE A 209 -82.00 -100.03 -41.10
C PHE A 209 -82.60 -100.55 -39.80
N SER A 210 -83.37 -99.71 -39.10
CA SER A 210 -84.08 -100.12 -37.88
C SER A 210 -85.38 -99.36 -37.72
N GLY A 211 -86.36 -99.96 -37.02
CA GLY A 211 -87.63 -99.31 -36.73
C GLY A 211 -88.61 -100.17 -35.94
N THR A 212 -89.88 -99.78 -35.97
CA THR A 212 -90.99 -100.42 -35.27
C THR A 212 -92.12 -100.80 -36.23
N GLY A 213 -92.92 -101.81 -35.86
CA GLY A 213 -94.06 -102.27 -36.64
C GLY A 213 -94.94 -103.27 -35.89
N ARG A 214 -95.89 -103.89 -36.60
CA ARG A 214 -96.80 -104.88 -36.00
C ARG A 214 -96.05 -106.22 -35.82
N PRO A 215 -96.04 -106.81 -34.62
CA PRO A 215 -95.41 -108.11 -34.38
C PRO A 215 -95.85 -109.22 -35.34
N GLY A 216 -94.88 -109.96 -35.89
CA GLY A 216 -95.12 -111.06 -36.82
C GLY A 216 -95.24 -110.68 -38.29
N ASP A 217 -95.45 -109.40 -38.63
CA ASP A 217 -95.28 -108.92 -40.01
C ASP A 217 -93.79 -109.04 -40.42
N THR A 218 -93.52 -109.06 -41.72
CA THR A 218 -92.15 -109.05 -42.27
C THR A 218 -91.81 -107.65 -42.76
N ALA A 219 -90.73 -107.08 -42.22
CA ALA A 219 -90.12 -105.86 -42.73
C ALA A 219 -89.23 -106.17 -43.93
N ILE A 220 -89.43 -105.46 -45.04
CA ILE A 220 -88.72 -105.69 -46.29
C ILE A 220 -88.12 -104.35 -46.74
N VAL A 221 -86.80 -104.30 -46.91
CA VAL A 221 -86.09 -103.18 -47.54
C VAL A 221 -86.04 -103.42 -49.04
N TYR A 222 -86.40 -102.40 -49.80
CA TYR A 222 -86.39 -102.37 -51.26
C TYR A 222 -85.37 -101.35 -51.75
N ASP A 223 -84.66 -101.70 -52.82
CA ASP A 223 -83.94 -100.76 -53.67
C ASP A 223 -84.76 -100.56 -54.94
N GLY A 224 -85.35 -99.37 -55.08
CA GLY A 224 -86.46 -99.11 -55.98
C GLY A 224 -87.62 -100.08 -55.75
N ASP A 225 -87.86 -100.98 -56.71
CA ASP A 225 -88.90 -102.01 -56.65
C ASP A 225 -88.42 -103.41 -56.22
N LYS A 226 -87.11 -103.61 -56.10
CA LYS A 226 -86.52 -104.92 -55.81
C LYS A 226 -86.35 -105.10 -54.30
N PRO A 227 -86.96 -106.12 -53.67
CA PRO A 227 -86.64 -106.44 -52.28
C PRO A 227 -85.18 -106.93 -52.21
N ILE A 228 -84.39 -106.30 -51.33
CA ILE A 228 -82.95 -106.58 -51.17
C ILE A 228 -82.61 -107.21 -49.82
N ALA A 229 -83.42 -106.97 -48.79
CA ALA A 229 -83.27 -107.60 -47.48
C ALA A 229 -84.63 -107.65 -46.76
N GLU A 230 -84.83 -108.66 -45.91
CA GLU A 230 -86.05 -108.80 -45.11
C GLU A 230 -85.76 -109.36 -43.70
N ALA A 231 -86.61 -109.00 -42.73
CA ALA A 231 -86.60 -109.57 -41.38
C ALA A 231 -88.02 -109.61 -40.80
N ILE A 232 -88.32 -110.63 -40.01
CA ILE A 232 -89.59 -110.71 -39.26
C ILE A 232 -89.54 -109.72 -38.09
N ILE A 233 -90.60 -108.94 -37.90
CA ILE A 233 -90.75 -108.01 -36.78
C ILE A 233 -90.99 -108.81 -35.50
N GLY A 234 -90.16 -108.55 -34.48
CA GLY A 234 -90.18 -109.28 -33.21
C GLY A 234 -91.49 -109.13 -32.43
N GLU A 235 -91.70 -110.00 -31.44
CA GLU A 235 -92.89 -109.90 -30.55
C GLU A 235 -92.95 -108.59 -29.74
N ASP A 236 -91.83 -107.87 -29.61
CA ASP A 236 -91.75 -106.54 -29.02
C ASP A 236 -92.09 -105.39 -30.00
N GLY A 237 -92.40 -105.72 -31.26
CA GLY A 237 -92.72 -104.76 -32.31
C GLY A 237 -91.51 -104.07 -32.94
N LYS A 238 -90.29 -104.56 -32.74
CA LYS A 238 -89.06 -103.98 -33.30
C LYS A 238 -88.41 -104.86 -34.37
N TRP A 239 -87.62 -104.23 -35.23
CA TRP A 239 -86.82 -104.89 -36.25
C TRP A 239 -85.55 -104.09 -36.57
N THR A 240 -84.53 -104.81 -37.05
CA THR A 240 -83.27 -104.25 -37.54
C THR A 240 -82.78 -105.10 -38.71
N ILE A 241 -82.37 -104.47 -39.81
CA ILE A 241 -81.90 -105.11 -41.04
C ILE A 241 -80.57 -104.45 -41.44
N PRO A 242 -79.43 -105.17 -41.41
CA PRO A 242 -78.22 -104.71 -42.08
C PRO A 242 -78.39 -104.87 -43.60
N VAL A 243 -78.07 -103.82 -44.34
CA VAL A 243 -78.16 -103.74 -45.80
C VAL A 243 -76.77 -103.45 -46.35
N THR A 244 -76.24 -104.40 -47.12
CA THR A 244 -75.03 -104.21 -47.92
C THR A 244 -75.44 -103.85 -49.33
N LEU A 245 -75.15 -102.61 -49.74
CA LEU A 245 -75.27 -102.17 -51.13
C LEU A 245 -74.05 -102.63 -51.94
N PRO A 246 -74.17 -102.78 -53.27
CA PRO A 246 -73.01 -102.94 -54.13
C PRO A 246 -72.12 -101.68 -54.08
N GLU A 247 -70.81 -101.90 -54.23
CA GLU A 247 -69.80 -100.85 -54.35
C GLU A 247 -69.70 -100.43 -55.82
N ASP A 248 -70.75 -99.79 -56.34
CA ASP A 248 -70.86 -99.38 -57.74
C ASP A 248 -70.99 -97.86 -57.97
N GLY A 249 -70.95 -97.07 -56.89
CA GLY A 249 -71.01 -95.61 -56.93
C GLY A 249 -72.36 -95.04 -57.39
N GLN A 250 -73.41 -95.86 -57.46
CA GLN A 250 -74.74 -95.39 -57.86
C GLN A 250 -75.56 -94.95 -56.65
N GLN A 251 -76.51 -94.04 -56.90
CA GLN A 251 -77.52 -93.67 -55.92
C GLN A 251 -78.59 -94.76 -55.86
N HIS A 252 -78.77 -95.35 -54.68
CA HIS A 252 -79.79 -96.35 -54.38
C HIS A 252 -80.99 -95.70 -53.70
N ASP A 253 -82.19 -95.91 -54.25
CA ASP A 253 -83.44 -95.35 -53.75
C ASP A 253 -84.06 -96.33 -52.74
N LEU A 254 -83.64 -96.22 -51.47
CA LEU A 254 -83.98 -97.20 -50.45
C LEU A 254 -85.30 -96.89 -49.74
N SER A 255 -86.24 -97.83 -49.78
CA SER A 255 -87.55 -97.74 -49.10
C SER A 255 -87.85 -99.00 -48.29
N VAL A 256 -88.72 -98.88 -47.28
CA VAL A 256 -89.09 -100.01 -46.41
C VAL A 256 -90.60 -100.21 -46.42
N GLY A 257 -91.04 -101.44 -46.66
CA GLY A 257 -92.46 -101.85 -46.61
C GLY A 257 -92.68 -103.04 -45.68
N PHE A 258 -93.92 -103.23 -45.22
CA PHE A 258 -94.32 -104.34 -44.38
C PHE A 258 -95.27 -105.30 -45.10
N LYS A 259 -95.15 -106.59 -44.77
CA LYS A 259 -95.97 -107.68 -45.30
C LYS A 259 -96.54 -108.53 -44.18
N ASP A 260 -97.85 -108.71 -44.14
CA ASP A 260 -98.49 -109.52 -43.09
C ASP A 260 -98.26 -111.04 -43.31
N PRO A 261 -98.49 -111.89 -42.28
CA PRO A 261 -98.36 -113.35 -42.42
C PRO A 261 -99.38 -114.01 -43.37
N GLN A 262 -100.33 -113.25 -43.92
CA GLN A 262 -101.27 -113.70 -44.96
C GLN A 262 -100.75 -113.36 -46.37
N GLY A 263 -99.69 -112.55 -46.47
CA GLY A 263 -99.03 -112.14 -47.70
C GLY A 263 -99.49 -110.81 -48.28
N ASN A 264 -100.31 -110.02 -47.56
CA ASN A 264 -100.71 -108.68 -48.01
C ASN A 264 -99.59 -107.68 -47.70
N GLU A 265 -99.24 -106.83 -48.66
CA GLU A 265 -98.23 -105.78 -48.51
C GLU A 265 -98.89 -104.42 -48.20
N GLY A 266 -98.33 -103.70 -47.23
CA GLY A 266 -98.66 -102.31 -46.91
C GLY A 266 -97.88 -101.31 -47.78
N PRO A 267 -98.16 -100.00 -47.67
CA PRO A 267 -97.36 -98.98 -48.34
C PRO A 267 -95.90 -98.98 -47.86
N ARG A 268 -94.96 -98.78 -48.81
CA ARG A 268 -93.54 -98.54 -48.50
C ARG A 268 -93.33 -97.09 -48.07
N THR A 269 -92.25 -96.79 -47.34
CA THR A 269 -91.80 -95.42 -47.08
C THR A 269 -91.42 -94.69 -48.37
N GLU A 270 -91.32 -93.36 -48.32
CA GLU A 270 -90.62 -92.61 -49.37
C GLU A 270 -89.17 -93.12 -49.51
N PRO A 271 -88.59 -93.14 -50.73
CA PRO A 271 -87.21 -93.56 -50.92
C PRO A 271 -86.21 -92.57 -50.34
N VAL A 272 -85.13 -93.08 -49.78
CA VAL A 272 -83.96 -92.31 -49.34
C VAL A 272 -82.79 -92.64 -50.26
N GLY A 273 -82.37 -91.66 -51.07
CA GLY A 273 -81.24 -91.79 -51.98
C GLY A 273 -79.91 -91.83 -51.22
N VAL A 274 -79.19 -92.93 -51.31
CA VAL A 274 -77.85 -93.10 -50.73
C VAL A 274 -76.86 -93.64 -51.75
N GLY A 275 -75.68 -93.02 -51.84
CA GLY A 275 -74.58 -93.49 -52.68
C GLY A 275 -73.50 -94.16 -51.83
N TYR A 276 -73.07 -95.36 -52.19
CA TYR A 276 -71.92 -96.01 -51.56
C TYR A 276 -70.66 -95.68 -52.37
N ASP A 277 -69.89 -94.70 -51.89
CA ASP A 277 -68.67 -94.22 -52.54
C ASP A 277 -67.45 -94.38 -51.63
N THR A 278 -66.55 -95.26 -52.05
CA THR A 278 -65.27 -95.57 -51.39
C THR A 278 -64.06 -95.00 -52.14
N THR A 279 -64.29 -94.23 -53.21
CA THR A 279 -63.25 -93.75 -54.12
C THR A 279 -62.64 -92.45 -53.59
N PRO A 280 -61.35 -92.40 -53.23
CA PRO A 280 -60.72 -91.15 -52.84
C PRO A 280 -60.70 -90.13 -54.00
N PRO A 281 -60.81 -88.82 -53.71
CA PRO A 281 -60.47 -87.78 -54.67
C PRO A 281 -59.05 -87.94 -55.22
N ALA A 282 -58.82 -87.44 -56.43
CA ALA A 282 -57.47 -87.27 -56.92
C ALA A 282 -56.70 -86.25 -56.04
N THR A 283 -55.42 -86.53 -55.79
CA THR A 283 -54.48 -85.59 -55.17
C THR A 283 -54.39 -84.30 -56.01
N PRO A 284 -54.30 -83.11 -55.39
CA PRO A 284 -54.03 -81.87 -56.13
C PRO A 284 -52.78 -81.99 -57.00
N ASP A 285 -52.82 -81.47 -58.23
CA ASP A 285 -51.60 -81.29 -59.04
C ASP A 285 -50.85 -80.05 -58.53
N PRO A 286 -49.59 -80.15 -58.07
CA PRO A 286 -48.81 -78.99 -57.66
C PRO A 286 -48.62 -77.93 -58.76
N ALA A 287 -48.80 -78.28 -60.04
CA ALA A 287 -48.74 -77.31 -61.14
C ALA A 287 -49.97 -76.38 -61.23
N ASP A 288 -51.11 -76.80 -60.65
CA ASP A 288 -52.34 -76.01 -60.56
C ASP A 288 -52.43 -75.26 -59.21
N MET A 289 -51.32 -75.19 -58.46
CA MET A 289 -51.21 -74.57 -57.14
C MET A 289 -50.15 -73.46 -57.11
N THR A 290 -50.36 -72.48 -56.24
CA THR A 290 -49.34 -71.47 -55.88
C THR A 290 -49.34 -71.25 -54.38
N ILE A 291 -48.14 -71.08 -53.82
CA ILE A 291 -47.91 -70.73 -52.41
C ILE A 291 -47.21 -69.37 -52.43
N VAL A 292 -47.83 -68.34 -51.84
CA VAL A 292 -47.23 -67.01 -51.74
C VAL A 292 -47.36 -66.45 -50.32
N ASP A 293 -46.42 -65.61 -49.88
CA ASP A 293 -46.59 -64.88 -48.62
C ASP A 293 -47.44 -63.60 -48.78
N GLY A 294 -47.65 -62.89 -47.65
CA GLY A 294 -48.38 -61.63 -47.61
C GLY A 294 -47.77 -60.49 -48.43
N ASP A 295 -46.47 -60.58 -48.76
CA ASP A 295 -45.74 -59.61 -49.59
C ASP A 295 -45.75 -60.01 -51.09
N GLY A 296 -46.22 -61.22 -51.41
CA GLY A 296 -46.28 -61.78 -52.76
C GLY A 296 -45.01 -62.52 -53.20
N LYS A 297 -44.11 -62.90 -52.28
CA LYS A 297 -42.98 -63.80 -52.56
C LYS A 297 -43.51 -65.18 -52.94
N ASP A 298 -43.04 -65.73 -54.06
CA ASP A 298 -43.34 -67.11 -54.44
C ASP A 298 -42.55 -68.08 -53.55
N LEU A 299 -43.28 -68.92 -52.82
CA LEU A 299 -42.79 -69.94 -51.90
C LEU A 299 -43.11 -71.36 -52.39
N SER A 300 -43.58 -71.51 -53.64
CA SER A 300 -43.98 -72.81 -54.21
C SER A 300 -42.83 -73.81 -54.35
N ALA A 301 -41.57 -73.34 -54.26
CA ALA A 301 -40.35 -74.15 -54.20
C ALA A 301 -39.77 -74.32 -52.78
N GLY A 302 -40.44 -73.78 -51.76
CA GLY A 302 -39.94 -73.65 -50.39
C GLY A 302 -39.04 -72.43 -50.19
N GLY A 303 -38.82 -72.07 -48.93
CA GLY A 303 -38.03 -70.89 -48.56
C GLY A 303 -38.52 -70.24 -47.26
N ASP A 304 -37.77 -69.26 -46.79
CA ASP A 304 -38.06 -68.51 -45.58
C ASP A 304 -38.74 -67.19 -45.95
N SER A 305 -39.73 -66.74 -45.17
CA SER A 305 -40.48 -65.51 -45.42
C SER A 305 -40.58 -64.66 -44.15
N LYS A 306 -40.61 -63.34 -44.35
CA LYS A 306 -40.88 -62.36 -43.29
C LYS A 306 -42.34 -61.88 -43.22
N SER A 307 -43.21 -62.48 -44.02
CA SER A 307 -44.60 -62.01 -44.17
C SER A 307 -45.60 -63.16 -43.98
N ASN A 308 -46.73 -62.83 -43.38
CA ASN A 308 -47.83 -63.73 -43.03
C ASN A 308 -49.15 -63.04 -43.43
N PRO A 309 -50.19 -63.75 -43.88
CA PRO A 309 -50.30 -65.20 -44.00
C PRO A 309 -49.56 -65.76 -45.24
N ILE A 310 -49.32 -67.07 -45.20
CA ILE A 310 -48.98 -67.88 -46.37
C ILE A 310 -50.27 -68.29 -47.07
N ASP A 311 -50.48 -67.74 -48.26
CA ASP A 311 -51.65 -67.99 -49.11
C ASP A 311 -51.44 -69.23 -49.98
N PHE A 312 -52.19 -70.29 -49.70
CA PHE A 312 -52.35 -71.43 -50.60
C PHE A 312 -53.52 -71.16 -51.56
N ARG A 313 -53.26 -71.23 -52.86
CA ARG A 313 -54.27 -71.03 -53.90
C ARG A 313 -54.18 -72.15 -54.93
N GLY A 314 -55.32 -72.60 -55.44
CA GLY A 314 -55.34 -73.56 -56.54
C GLY A 314 -56.63 -73.57 -57.34
N GLU A 315 -56.55 -74.17 -58.52
CA GLU A 315 -57.64 -74.28 -59.50
C GLU A 315 -57.90 -75.77 -59.86
N ASN A 316 -58.86 -76.03 -60.76
CA ASN A 316 -59.20 -77.36 -61.30
C ASN A 316 -59.62 -78.47 -60.31
N ALA A 317 -59.85 -78.17 -59.03
CA ALA A 317 -60.35 -79.13 -58.06
C ALA A 317 -61.86 -79.41 -58.27
N THR A 318 -62.35 -80.55 -57.79
CA THR A 318 -63.78 -80.93 -57.91
C THR A 318 -64.65 -80.05 -56.98
N PRO A 319 -65.66 -79.32 -57.50
CA PRO A 319 -66.56 -78.50 -56.69
C PRO A 319 -67.24 -79.29 -55.57
N GLY A 320 -67.41 -78.66 -54.40
CA GLY A 320 -68.05 -79.27 -53.23
C GLY A 320 -67.14 -80.16 -52.38
N ASN A 321 -65.96 -80.57 -52.88
CA ASN A 321 -64.92 -81.19 -52.04
C ASN A 321 -64.31 -80.15 -51.08
N THR A 322 -63.69 -80.63 -50.00
CA THR A 322 -62.94 -79.81 -49.04
C THR A 322 -61.45 -79.99 -49.25
N VAL A 323 -60.73 -78.91 -49.56
CA VAL A 323 -59.27 -78.85 -49.56
C VAL A 323 -58.78 -78.60 -48.13
N ILE A 324 -57.72 -79.29 -47.73
CA ILE A 324 -57.13 -79.20 -46.38
C ILE A 324 -55.61 -79.03 -46.54
N VAL A 325 -55.06 -77.98 -45.91
CA VAL A 325 -53.62 -77.78 -45.75
C VAL A 325 -53.18 -78.40 -44.43
N TYR A 326 -52.04 -79.10 -44.45
CA TYR A 326 -51.43 -79.77 -43.31
C TYR A 326 -50.02 -79.24 -43.07
N ASP A 327 -49.64 -79.09 -41.80
CA ASP A 327 -48.25 -78.99 -41.34
C ASP A 327 -47.86 -80.38 -40.78
N GLY A 328 -47.02 -81.11 -41.51
CA GLY A 328 -46.81 -82.53 -41.29
C GLY A 328 -48.12 -83.32 -41.37
N ASP A 329 -48.59 -83.82 -40.22
CA ASP A 329 -49.86 -84.55 -40.07
C ASP A 329 -51.02 -83.72 -39.49
N LYS A 330 -50.76 -82.49 -39.05
CA LYS A 330 -51.76 -81.64 -38.40
C LYS A 330 -52.47 -80.78 -39.44
N PRO A 331 -53.81 -80.83 -39.59
CA PRO A 331 -54.53 -79.89 -40.43
C PRO A 331 -54.45 -78.47 -39.83
N ILE A 332 -54.08 -77.49 -40.64
CA ILE A 332 -53.86 -76.09 -40.24
C ILE A 332 -54.80 -75.10 -40.94
N GLY A 333 -55.41 -75.48 -42.06
CA GLY A 333 -56.41 -74.69 -42.77
C GLY A 333 -57.25 -75.55 -43.71
N SER A 334 -58.45 -75.09 -44.06
CA SER A 334 -59.32 -75.77 -45.03
C SER A 334 -60.29 -74.83 -45.72
N ALA A 335 -60.67 -75.16 -46.95
CA ALA A 335 -61.70 -74.46 -47.73
C ALA A 335 -62.51 -75.44 -48.57
N ILE A 336 -63.77 -75.12 -48.85
CA ILE A 336 -64.59 -75.84 -49.82
C ILE A 336 -64.24 -75.34 -51.22
N VAL A 337 -64.07 -76.24 -52.17
CA VAL A 337 -63.85 -75.92 -53.58
C VAL A 337 -65.09 -75.26 -54.16
N GLY A 338 -64.93 -74.07 -54.76
CA GLY A 338 -66.01 -73.34 -55.40
C GLY A 338 -66.58 -74.04 -56.64
N GLU A 339 -67.76 -73.62 -57.08
CA GLU A 339 -68.42 -74.08 -58.33
C GLU A 339 -67.56 -73.88 -59.59
N ASP A 340 -66.56 -73.00 -59.54
CA ASP A 340 -65.59 -72.73 -60.59
C ASP A 340 -64.29 -73.57 -60.47
N GLY A 341 -64.23 -74.51 -59.52
CA GLY A 341 -63.10 -75.40 -59.28
C GLY A 341 -61.93 -74.75 -58.51
N ARG A 342 -62.10 -73.53 -58.00
CA ARG A 342 -61.04 -72.76 -57.33
C ARG A 342 -61.18 -72.72 -55.82
N TRP A 343 -60.06 -72.52 -55.16
CA TRP A 343 -59.98 -72.47 -53.70
C TRP A 343 -58.79 -71.59 -53.24
N HIS A 344 -58.94 -71.02 -52.04
CA HIS A 344 -57.93 -70.18 -51.38
C HIS A 344 -57.97 -70.46 -49.88
N ILE A 345 -56.80 -70.71 -49.29
CA ILE A 345 -56.61 -70.98 -47.87
C ILE A 345 -55.45 -70.11 -47.36
N PRO A 346 -55.71 -69.01 -46.66
CA PRO A 346 -54.67 -68.30 -45.92
C PRO A 346 -54.29 -69.09 -44.67
N VAL A 347 -53.00 -69.34 -44.48
CA VAL A 347 -52.42 -70.03 -43.31
C VAL A 347 -51.49 -69.06 -42.59
N THR A 348 -51.63 -68.94 -41.27
CA THR A 348 -50.65 -68.21 -40.44
C THR A 348 -49.67 -69.21 -39.84
N LEU A 349 -48.40 -69.12 -40.22
CA LEU A 349 -47.33 -69.89 -39.58
C LEU A 349 -46.90 -69.23 -38.26
N PRO A 350 -46.48 -70.00 -37.24
CA PRO A 350 -45.90 -69.45 -36.02
C PRO A 350 -44.57 -68.74 -36.30
N GLU A 351 -44.24 -67.76 -35.47
CA GLU A 351 -42.95 -67.07 -35.47
C GLU A 351 -41.95 -67.86 -34.63
N ASP A 352 -41.47 -68.97 -35.17
CA ASP A 352 -40.46 -69.82 -34.53
C ASP A 352 -39.19 -70.05 -35.37
N GLY A 353 -39.12 -69.45 -36.57
CA GLY A 353 -37.99 -69.57 -37.50
C GLY A 353 -37.77 -70.97 -38.07
N GLN A 354 -38.68 -71.92 -37.83
CA GLN A 354 -38.54 -73.30 -38.32
C GLN A 354 -39.25 -73.48 -39.66
N LYS A 355 -38.74 -74.42 -40.47
CA LYS A 355 -39.41 -74.82 -41.71
C LYS A 355 -40.54 -75.79 -41.40
N HIS A 356 -41.76 -75.37 -41.70
CA HIS A 356 -42.96 -76.21 -41.64
C HIS A 356 -43.08 -77.02 -42.94
N ASP A 357 -43.38 -78.31 -42.81
CA ASP A 357 -43.52 -79.22 -43.95
C ASP A 357 -44.98 -79.18 -44.46
N LEU A 358 -45.26 -78.20 -45.33
CA LEU A 358 -46.62 -77.87 -45.74
C LEU A 358 -47.09 -78.72 -46.93
N SER A 359 -48.22 -79.41 -46.77
CA SER A 359 -48.82 -80.27 -47.81
C SER A 359 -50.33 -80.09 -47.92
N VAL A 360 -50.92 -80.44 -49.06
CA VAL A 360 -52.34 -80.24 -49.34
C VAL A 360 -53.02 -81.55 -49.75
N GLY A 361 -54.21 -81.82 -49.22
CA GLY A 361 -55.06 -82.96 -49.59
C GLY A 361 -56.52 -82.54 -49.83
N ILE A 362 -57.30 -83.42 -50.45
CA ILE A 362 -58.72 -83.19 -50.78
C ILE A 362 -59.59 -84.27 -50.14
N LYS A 363 -60.73 -83.87 -49.58
CA LYS A 363 -61.76 -84.73 -49.00
C LYS A 363 -63.10 -84.55 -49.71
N ASP A 364 -63.76 -85.63 -50.10
CA ASP A 364 -65.11 -85.59 -50.70
C ASP A 364 -66.24 -85.52 -49.63
N PRO A 365 -67.51 -85.30 -50.05
CA PRO A 365 -68.67 -85.35 -49.16
C PRO A 365 -69.00 -86.74 -48.56
N ALA A 366 -68.53 -87.83 -49.17
CA ALA A 366 -68.70 -89.20 -48.66
C ALA A 366 -67.78 -89.45 -47.44
N GLY A 367 -66.61 -88.79 -47.42
CA GLY A 367 -65.61 -88.82 -46.36
C GLY A 367 -64.26 -89.42 -46.77
N ASN A 368 -64.01 -89.70 -48.06
CA ASN A 368 -62.74 -90.24 -48.53
C ASN A 368 -61.71 -89.11 -48.71
N GLU A 369 -60.44 -89.39 -48.39
CA GLU A 369 -59.33 -88.42 -48.46
C GLU A 369 -58.29 -88.87 -49.49
N SER A 370 -57.83 -87.95 -50.33
CA SER A 370 -56.76 -88.18 -51.32
C SER A 370 -55.41 -88.45 -50.64
N GLU A 371 -54.41 -88.91 -51.41
CA GLU A 371 -53.02 -88.70 -50.99
C GLU A 371 -52.72 -87.19 -50.91
N ARG A 372 -51.73 -86.78 -50.12
CA ARG A 372 -51.31 -85.36 -50.02
C ARG A 372 -50.28 -85.03 -51.08
N THR A 373 -50.14 -83.75 -51.43
CA THR A 373 -48.99 -83.25 -52.21
C THR A 373 -47.67 -83.52 -51.46
N PRO A 374 -46.51 -83.59 -52.16
CA PRO A 374 -45.21 -83.52 -51.49
C PRO A 374 -45.12 -82.28 -50.57
N PRO A 375 -44.43 -82.37 -49.42
CA PRO A 375 -44.30 -81.25 -48.51
C PRO A 375 -43.38 -80.17 -49.09
N VAL A 376 -43.75 -78.91 -48.87
CA VAL A 376 -42.96 -77.73 -49.19
C VAL A 376 -42.51 -77.07 -47.89
N GLY A 377 -41.21 -77.03 -47.65
CA GLY A 377 -40.62 -76.44 -46.44
C GLY A 377 -40.68 -74.92 -46.47
N VAL A 378 -41.58 -74.33 -45.67
CA VAL A 378 -41.75 -72.87 -45.54
C VAL A 378 -41.44 -72.42 -44.11
N GLY A 379 -40.51 -71.50 -43.96
CA GLY A 379 -40.22 -70.83 -42.68
C GLY A 379 -40.87 -69.46 -42.60
N TYR A 380 -41.28 -69.04 -41.40
CA TYR A 380 -41.68 -67.67 -41.11
C TYR A 380 -40.78 -67.06 -40.02
N ASP A 381 -40.17 -65.93 -40.35
CA ASP A 381 -39.28 -65.16 -39.48
C ASP A 381 -39.47 -63.65 -39.75
N GLY A 382 -40.19 -62.98 -38.86
CA GLY A 382 -40.39 -61.54 -38.89
C GLY A 382 -39.35 -60.74 -38.08
N THR A 383 -38.32 -61.41 -37.53
CA THR A 383 -37.33 -60.76 -36.66
C THR A 383 -36.23 -60.09 -37.47
N GLN A 384 -35.75 -58.92 -37.05
CA GLN A 384 -34.58 -58.30 -37.67
C GLN A 384 -33.31 -58.94 -37.11
N PRO A 385 -32.29 -59.21 -37.95
CA PRO A 385 -30.99 -59.65 -37.46
C PRO A 385 -30.32 -58.56 -36.61
N GLU A 386 -29.49 -58.97 -35.66
CA GLU A 386 -28.65 -58.04 -34.89
C GLU A 386 -27.66 -57.30 -35.82
N MET A 387 -27.28 -56.07 -35.43
CA MET A 387 -26.20 -55.34 -36.10
C MET A 387 -24.87 -56.11 -36.02
N VAL A 388 -23.94 -55.79 -36.92
CA VAL A 388 -22.59 -56.38 -36.90
C VAL A 388 -21.89 -56.18 -35.55
N GLY A 389 -21.38 -57.27 -34.98
CA GLY A 389 -20.53 -57.27 -33.80
C GLY A 389 -19.05 -57.13 -34.17
N ASP A 390 -18.21 -56.79 -33.19
CA ASP A 390 -16.74 -56.70 -33.31
C ASP A 390 -16.24 -55.97 -34.58
N LEU A 391 -16.96 -54.92 -35.02
CA LEU A 391 -16.64 -54.19 -36.24
C LEU A 391 -15.26 -53.53 -36.14
N THR A 392 -14.39 -53.89 -37.07
CA THR A 392 -13.08 -53.27 -37.28
C THR A 392 -13.02 -52.69 -38.69
N ILE A 393 -12.49 -51.47 -38.80
CA ILE A 393 -12.29 -50.77 -40.07
C ILE A 393 -10.80 -50.40 -40.12
N ARG A 394 -10.08 -50.83 -41.15
CA ARG A 394 -8.65 -50.55 -41.31
C ARG A 394 -8.31 -50.07 -42.71
N ASP A 395 -7.27 -49.26 -42.86
CA ASP A 395 -6.73 -48.95 -44.19
C ASP A 395 -5.80 -50.06 -44.72
N GLY A 396 -5.34 -49.93 -45.96
CA GLY A 396 -4.45 -50.90 -46.62
C GLY A 396 -3.06 -51.08 -45.98
N ASN A 397 -2.69 -50.26 -44.98
CA ASN A 397 -1.50 -50.43 -44.14
C ASN A 397 -1.84 -50.97 -42.73
N GLY A 398 -3.11 -51.19 -42.40
CA GLY A 398 -3.60 -51.65 -41.11
C GLY A 398 -3.85 -50.54 -40.08
N LYS A 399 -3.77 -49.25 -40.46
CA LYS A 399 -4.18 -48.10 -39.61
C LYS A 399 -5.62 -48.33 -39.19
N ASP A 400 -5.93 -48.12 -37.91
CA ASP A 400 -7.31 -48.18 -37.43
C ASP A 400 -8.08 -46.95 -37.90
N MET A 401 -9.21 -47.17 -38.57
CA MET A 401 -10.06 -46.12 -39.14
C MET A 401 -11.46 -46.13 -38.51
N GLY A 402 -11.65 -46.83 -37.39
CA GLY A 402 -12.96 -46.94 -36.70
C GLY A 402 -13.54 -45.61 -36.19
N LEU A 403 -12.72 -44.57 -36.07
CA LEU A 403 -13.13 -43.19 -35.73
C LEU A 403 -13.17 -42.25 -36.96
N GLY A 404 -12.98 -42.80 -38.17
CA GLY A 404 -12.87 -42.03 -39.40
C GLY A 404 -11.52 -41.33 -39.57
N GLY A 405 -11.50 -40.33 -40.46
CA GLY A 405 -10.30 -39.58 -40.82
C GLY A 405 -9.75 -39.98 -42.19
N ASP A 406 -8.60 -39.42 -42.54
CA ASP A 406 -8.08 -39.47 -43.91
C ASP A 406 -6.93 -40.50 -44.04
N THR A 407 -6.78 -41.11 -45.21
CA THR A 407 -5.71 -42.07 -45.50
C THR A 407 -5.28 -42.05 -46.97
N ASN A 408 -3.98 -42.25 -47.21
CA ASN A 408 -3.42 -42.48 -48.53
C ASN A 408 -3.29 -43.97 -48.90
N LYS A 409 -4.12 -44.84 -48.29
CA LYS A 409 -4.08 -46.30 -48.46
C LYS A 409 -5.46 -46.91 -48.73
N ASN A 410 -5.50 -47.77 -49.74
CA ASN A 410 -6.67 -48.51 -50.21
C ASN A 410 -6.26 -50.01 -50.36
N PRO A 411 -7.19 -50.97 -50.20
CA PRO A 411 -8.59 -50.81 -49.82
C PRO A 411 -8.76 -50.45 -48.33
N ILE A 412 -9.98 -50.08 -47.96
CA ILE A 412 -10.45 -50.04 -46.58
C ILE A 412 -11.05 -51.41 -46.23
N ASP A 413 -10.45 -52.09 -45.28
CA ASP A 413 -10.79 -53.43 -44.82
C ASP A 413 -11.84 -53.36 -43.70
N PHE A 414 -13.05 -53.86 -43.96
CA PHE A 414 -14.09 -54.07 -42.97
C PHE A 414 -14.11 -55.54 -42.54
N SER A 415 -14.15 -55.82 -41.23
CA SER A 415 -14.43 -57.17 -40.72
C SER A 415 -15.10 -57.13 -39.35
N GLY A 416 -15.78 -58.22 -39.01
CA GLY A 416 -16.46 -58.36 -37.72
C GLY A 416 -17.17 -59.70 -37.59
N THR A 417 -18.17 -59.74 -36.73
CA THR A 417 -19.09 -60.86 -36.53
C THR A 417 -20.52 -60.48 -36.91
N ALA A 418 -21.34 -61.48 -37.25
CA ALA A 418 -22.77 -61.38 -37.49
C ALA A 418 -23.41 -62.78 -37.46
N GLU A 419 -24.71 -62.88 -37.68
CA GLU A 419 -25.40 -64.17 -37.76
C GLU A 419 -24.94 -65.02 -38.97
N PRO A 420 -24.57 -66.30 -38.79
CA PRO A 420 -24.15 -67.19 -39.88
C PRO A 420 -25.20 -67.32 -41.00
N GLY A 421 -24.77 -67.20 -42.25
CA GLY A 421 -25.65 -67.30 -43.43
C GLY A 421 -26.37 -66.01 -43.82
N SER A 422 -26.42 -65.02 -42.93
CA SER A 422 -26.86 -63.65 -43.27
C SER A 422 -25.85 -62.96 -44.20
N THR A 423 -26.27 -61.88 -44.86
CA THR A 423 -25.44 -61.08 -45.76
C THR A 423 -25.13 -59.72 -45.12
N VAL A 424 -23.86 -59.44 -44.91
CA VAL A 424 -23.38 -58.10 -44.49
C VAL A 424 -23.18 -57.23 -45.72
N ILE A 425 -23.58 -55.97 -45.64
CA ILE A 425 -23.50 -54.98 -46.71
C ILE A 425 -22.86 -53.71 -46.14
N VAL A 426 -21.82 -53.20 -46.81
CA VAL A 426 -21.22 -51.89 -46.54
C VAL A 426 -21.82 -50.87 -47.51
N TYR A 427 -22.22 -49.72 -47.00
CA TYR A 427 -22.83 -48.61 -47.73
C TYR A 427 -21.95 -47.36 -47.65
N ASP A 428 -21.88 -46.60 -48.73
CA ASP A 428 -21.41 -45.21 -48.78
C ASP A 428 -22.65 -44.32 -48.91
N GLY A 429 -23.02 -43.66 -47.81
CA GLY A 429 -24.36 -43.10 -47.62
C GLY A 429 -25.45 -44.19 -47.78
N ASP A 430 -26.25 -44.08 -48.84
CA ASP A 430 -27.29 -45.07 -49.21
C ASP A 430 -26.89 -46.07 -50.28
N LYS A 431 -25.70 -45.93 -50.87
CA LYS A 431 -25.25 -46.76 -51.98
C LYS A 431 -24.46 -47.97 -51.44
N PRO A 432 -24.87 -49.22 -51.71
CA PRO A 432 -24.06 -50.37 -51.35
C PRO A 432 -22.74 -50.37 -52.14
N VAL A 433 -21.62 -50.49 -51.44
CA VAL A 433 -20.25 -50.48 -51.99
C VAL A 433 -19.50 -51.79 -51.80
N GLY A 434 -19.94 -52.66 -50.89
CA GLY A 434 -19.43 -54.02 -50.73
C GLY A 434 -20.42 -54.93 -50.01
N SER A 435 -20.29 -56.24 -50.16
CA SER A 435 -21.07 -57.22 -49.39
C SER A 435 -20.36 -58.57 -49.26
N ALA A 436 -20.69 -59.32 -48.21
CA ALA A 436 -20.24 -60.69 -47.98
C ALA A 436 -21.30 -61.51 -47.24
N ILE A 437 -21.35 -62.82 -47.50
CA ILE A 437 -22.12 -63.77 -46.69
C ILE A 437 -21.30 -64.12 -45.45
N VAL A 438 -21.94 -64.14 -44.28
CA VAL A 438 -21.32 -64.50 -43.01
C VAL A 438 -21.03 -66.01 -42.98
N GLY A 439 -19.81 -66.38 -42.60
CA GLY A 439 -19.38 -67.78 -42.50
C GLY A 439 -20.09 -68.56 -41.38
N GLU A 440 -20.00 -69.89 -41.43
CA GLU A 440 -20.52 -70.77 -40.36
C GLU A 440 -19.88 -70.50 -38.98
N ASP A 441 -18.73 -69.84 -38.94
CA ASP A 441 -18.04 -69.39 -37.71
C ASP A 441 -18.49 -68.01 -37.22
N GLY A 442 -19.50 -67.41 -37.86
CA GLY A 442 -20.06 -66.10 -37.53
C GLY A 442 -19.23 -64.91 -38.02
N LYS A 443 -18.18 -65.12 -38.84
CA LYS A 443 -17.25 -64.07 -39.27
C LYS A 443 -17.44 -63.65 -40.72
N TRP A 444 -17.05 -62.42 -41.00
CA TRP A 444 -17.12 -61.83 -42.34
C TRP A 444 -15.97 -60.82 -42.56
N TYR A 445 -15.64 -60.57 -43.84
CA TYR A 445 -14.62 -59.61 -44.27
C TYR A 445 -14.99 -59.03 -45.64
N ILE A 446 -14.91 -57.70 -45.79
CA ILE A 446 -15.27 -56.94 -46.99
C ILE A 446 -14.20 -55.86 -47.23
N PRO A 447 -13.36 -55.95 -48.28
CA PRO A 447 -12.51 -54.86 -48.71
C PRO A 447 -13.29 -53.87 -49.59
N VAL A 448 -13.23 -52.58 -49.27
CA VAL A 448 -13.87 -51.49 -50.01
C VAL A 448 -12.80 -50.56 -50.58
N THR A 449 -12.72 -50.42 -51.90
CA THR A 449 -11.84 -49.41 -52.53
C THR A 449 -12.57 -48.07 -52.62
N LEU A 450 -12.09 -47.05 -51.94
CA LEU A 450 -12.58 -45.69 -52.07
C LEU A 450 -12.06 -45.02 -53.36
N PRO A 451 -12.86 -44.16 -54.03
CA PRO A 451 -12.42 -43.42 -55.19
C PRO A 451 -11.38 -42.34 -54.83
N GLU A 452 -10.60 -41.93 -55.82
CA GLU A 452 -9.62 -40.85 -55.72
C GLU A 452 -10.27 -39.52 -56.17
N ASP A 453 -11.22 -39.04 -55.36
CA ASP A 453 -11.95 -37.78 -55.60
C ASP A 453 -11.79 -36.73 -54.46
N GLY A 454 -10.99 -37.07 -53.44
CA GLY A 454 -10.68 -36.19 -52.31
C GLY A 454 -11.89 -35.87 -51.42
N GLN A 455 -12.99 -36.62 -51.53
CA GLN A 455 -14.15 -36.47 -50.65
C GLN A 455 -14.06 -37.42 -49.44
N LYS A 456 -14.82 -37.10 -48.39
CA LYS A 456 -15.09 -38.05 -47.29
C LYS A 456 -16.28 -38.92 -47.66
N HIS A 457 -16.13 -40.22 -47.48
CA HIS A 457 -17.16 -41.22 -47.69
C HIS A 457 -17.76 -41.63 -46.36
N ASP A 458 -19.09 -41.58 -46.25
CA ASP A 458 -19.84 -41.86 -45.02
C ASP A 458 -20.16 -43.36 -44.98
N LEU A 459 -19.22 -44.15 -44.47
CA LEU A 459 -19.28 -45.61 -44.56
C LEU A 459 -20.05 -46.21 -43.38
N SER A 460 -21.10 -46.99 -43.67
CA SER A 460 -21.93 -47.69 -42.68
C SER A 460 -22.13 -49.16 -43.05
N VAL A 461 -22.42 -50.02 -42.06
CA VAL A 461 -22.56 -51.47 -42.24
C VAL A 461 -23.94 -51.93 -41.77
N GLY A 462 -24.62 -52.76 -42.57
CA GLY A 462 -25.90 -53.39 -42.21
C GLY A 462 -25.90 -54.90 -42.48
N VAL A 463 -26.83 -55.62 -41.85
CA VAL A 463 -26.99 -57.08 -41.98
C VAL A 463 -28.37 -57.39 -42.58
N LYS A 464 -28.43 -58.38 -43.45
CA LYS A 464 -29.66 -58.90 -44.05
C LYS A 464 -29.75 -60.41 -43.90
N ASP A 465 -30.83 -60.90 -43.30
CA ASP A 465 -31.03 -62.34 -43.07
C ASP A 465 -31.51 -63.09 -44.35
N PRO A 466 -31.63 -64.44 -44.30
CA PRO A 466 -32.17 -65.22 -45.40
C PRO A 466 -33.67 -65.02 -45.69
N ALA A 467 -34.48 -64.60 -44.71
CA ALA A 467 -35.91 -64.34 -44.87
C ALA A 467 -36.15 -63.03 -45.66
N GLY A 468 -35.24 -62.06 -45.53
CA GLY A 468 -35.22 -60.75 -46.14
C GLY A 468 -35.46 -59.60 -45.16
N ASN A 469 -35.28 -59.79 -43.86
CA ASN A 469 -35.24 -58.71 -42.87
C ASN A 469 -33.86 -58.05 -42.87
N GLU A 470 -33.82 -56.76 -42.55
CA GLU A 470 -32.60 -55.95 -42.52
C GLU A 470 -32.45 -55.33 -41.13
N SER A 471 -31.23 -55.34 -40.60
CA SER A 471 -30.88 -54.65 -39.36
C SER A 471 -30.90 -53.13 -39.57
N GLU A 472 -30.88 -52.36 -38.48
CA GLU A 472 -30.36 -50.99 -38.53
C GLU A 472 -28.91 -50.98 -39.05
N ARG A 473 -28.47 -49.87 -39.64
CA ARG A 473 -27.06 -49.68 -40.03
C ARG A 473 -26.25 -49.16 -38.84
N THR A 474 -24.96 -49.47 -38.80
CA THR A 474 -24.02 -48.77 -37.90
C THR A 474 -23.99 -47.27 -38.20
N PRO A 475 -23.66 -46.41 -37.22
CA PRO A 475 -23.35 -45.01 -37.49
C PRO A 475 -22.33 -44.86 -38.64
N PRO A 476 -22.47 -43.83 -39.50
CA PRO A 476 -21.53 -43.61 -40.60
C PRO A 476 -20.16 -43.18 -40.07
N VAL A 477 -19.11 -43.75 -40.64
CA VAL A 477 -17.72 -43.43 -40.37
C VAL A 477 -17.12 -42.72 -41.58
N GLY A 478 -16.88 -41.42 -41.44
CA GLY A 478 -16.36 -40.56 -42.51
C GLY A 478 -14.88 -40.84 -42.79
N ILE A 479 -14.58 -41.50 -43.92
CA ILE A 479 -13.21 -41.80 -44.36
C ILE A 479 -12.90 -41.08 -45.66
N GLY A 480 -11.85 -40.26 -45.67
CA GLY A 480 -11.31 -39.65 -46.88
C GLY A 480 -10.15 -40.47 -47.46
N TYR A 481 -10.10 -40.60 -48.79
CA TYR A 481 -8.93 -41.14 -49.49
C TYR A 481 -8.22 -40.01 -50.26
N ASP A 482 -6.98 -39.74 -49.87
CA ASP A 482 -6.15 -38.71 -50.49
C ASP A 482 -4.71 -39.22 -50.71
N ALA A 483 -4.26 -39.23 -51.96
CA ALA A 483 -2.92 -39.62 -52.36
C ALA A 483 -2.09 -38.43 -52.90
N THR A 484 -2.59 -37.21 -52.74
CA THR A 484 -1.92 -35.97 -53.15
C THR A 484 -0.79 -35.65 -52.19
N GLN A 485 0.39 -35.27 -52.68
CA GLN A 485 1.44 -34.78 -51.79
C GLN A 485 1.17 -33.31 -51.40
N PRO A 486 1.36 -32.91 -50.13
CA PRO A 486 1.29 -31.52 -49.74
C PRO A 486 2.40 -30.70 -50.41
N GLU A 487 2.18 -29.39 -50.60
CA GLU A 487 3.22 -28.48 -51.07
C GLU A 487 4.36 -28.36 -50.04
N MET A 488 5.57 -28.03 -50.53
CA MET A 488 6.69 -27.68 -49.64
C MET A 488 6.36 -26.46 -48.78
N VAL A 489 7.04 -26.32 -47.63
CA VAL A 489 6.89 -25.13 -46.78
C VAL A 489 7.12 -23.83 -47.55
N GLY A 490 6.16 -22.91 -47.43
CA GLY A 490 6.26 -21.55 -47.94
C GLY A 490 6.97 -20.63 -46.95
N ASP A 491 7.45 -19.49 -47.45
CA ASP A 491 8.04 -18.40 -46.65
C ASP A 491 9.05 -18.84 -45.57
N LEU A 492 9.82 -19.89 -45.84
CA LEU A 492 10.75 -20.47 -44.87
C LEU A 492 11.79 -19.44 -44.43
N THR A 493 11.82 -19.20 -43.12
CA THR A 493 12.84 -18.41 -42.44
C THR A 493 13.56 -19.30 -41.43
N ILE A 494 14.88 -19.13 -41.35
CA ILE A 494 15.76 -19.84 -40.42
C ILE A 494 16.56 -18.77 -39.69
N ARG A 495 16.48 -18.72 -38.37
CA ARG A 495 17.22 -17.74 -37.55
C ARG A 495 17.95 -18.42 -36.41
N ASP A 496 19.07 -17.84 -35.97
CA ASP A 496 19.66 -18.23 -34.69
C ASP A 496 18.96 -17.56 -33.50
N GLY A 497 19.31 -17.95 -32.28
CA GLY A 497 18.74 -17.39 -31.04
C GLY A 497 19.01 -15.90 -30.78
N ASN A 498 19.78 -15.21 -31.64
CA ASN A 498 19.93 -13.75 -31.66
C ASN A 498 19.14 -13.08 -32.81
N GLY A 499 18.42 -13.85 -33.63
CA GLY A 499 17.68 -13.39 -34.80
C GLY A 499 18.52 -13.22 -36.07
N LYS A 500 19.79 -13.63 -36.09
CA LYS A 500 20.64 -13.64 -37.31
C LYS A 500 19.96 -14.50 -38.37
N ASP A 501 19.86 -14.01 -39.59
CA ASP A 501 19.34 -14.81 -40.71
C ASP A 501 20.36 -15.89 -41.09
N MET A 502 19.93 -17.14 -41.03
CA MET A 502 20.73 -18.33 -41.32
C MET A 502 20.24 -19.06 -42.59
N GLY A 503 19.35 -18.45 -43.38
CA GLY A 503 18.77 -19.07 -44.59
C GLY A 503 19.77 -19.39 -45.72
N LEU A 504 21.01 -18.89 -45.63
CA LEU A 504 22.13 -19.24 -46.53
C LEU A 504 23.17 -20.16 -45.86
N GLY A 505 22.89 -20.64 -44.65
CA GLY A 505 23.83 -21.37 -43.81
C GLY A 505 24.90 -20.47 -43.18
N GLY A 506 25.87 -21.09 -42.54
CA GLY A 506 26.94 -20.41 -41.81
C GLY A 506 27.01 -20.85 -40.35
N ASP A 507 27.91 -20.22 -39.60
CA ASP A 507 28.21 -20.62 -38.23
C ASP A 507 27.57 -19.65 -37.23
N THR A 508 27.21 -20.13 -36.03
CA THR A 508 26.64 -19.32 -34.94
C THR A 508 27.02 -19.88 -33.57
N ASN A 509 27.15 -18.99 -32.58
CA ASN A 509 27.30 -19.36 -31.17
C ASN A 509 25.95 -19.36 -30.41
N LYS A 510 24.82 -19.26 -31.12
CA LYS A 510 23.47 -19.17 -30.54
C LYS A 510 22.59 -20.38 -30.87
N ASN A 511 21.78 -20.76 -29.89
CA ASN A 511 20.78 -21.81 -29.93
C ASN A 511 19.53 -21.30 -29.17
N PRO A 512 18.31 -21.75 -29.50
CA PRO A 512 17.99 -22.65 -30.62
C PRO A 512 18.17 -21.97 -31.99
N ILE A 513 18.06 -22.77 -33.05
CA ILE A 513 17.82 -22.32 -34.42
C ILE A 513 16.30 -22.38 -34.64
N ASP A 514 15.68 -21.22 -34.86
CA ASP A 514 14.25 -21.09 -35.05
C ASP A 514 13.90 -21.19 -36.53
N PHE A 515 13.12 -22.22 -36.87
CA PHE A 515 12.52 -22.42 -38.19
C PHE A 515 11.06 -21.94 -38.15
N SER A 516 10.64 -21.12 -39.11
CA SER A 516 9.23 -20.76 -39.26
C SER A 516 8.86 -20.47 -40.71
N GLY A 517 7.58 -20.61 -41.05
CA GLY A 517 7.07 -20.38 -42.39
C GLY A 517 5.58 -20.63 -42.49
N THR A 518 5.12 -20.93 -43.70
CA THR A 518 3.75 -21.33 -44.02
C THR A 518 3.68 -22.77 -44.55
N ALA A 519 2.53 -23.42 -44.40
CA ALA A 519 2.22 -24.74 -44.94
C ALA A 519 0.69 -24.96 -44.90
N GLU A 520 0.23 -26.11 -45.38
CA GLU A 520 -1.20 -26.46 -45.33
C GLU A 520 -1.69 -26.71 -43.89
N PRO A 521 -2.77 -26.04 -43.42
CA PRO A 521 -3.33 -26.23 -42.08
C PRO A 521 -3.59 -27.70 -41.72
N GLY A 522 -3.30 -28.08 -40.47
CA GLY A 522 -3.46 -29.45 -39.99
C GLY A 522 -2.38 -30.44 -40.45
N SER A 523 -1.54 -30.09 -41.43
CA SER A 523 -0.34 -30.86 -41.75
C SER A 523 0.70 -30.79 -40.62
N THR A 524 1.64 -31.72 -40.61
CA THR A 524 2.81 -31.73 -39.71
C THR A 524 4.06 -31.34 -40.50
N VAL A 525 4.70 -30.24 -40.11
CA VAL A 525 6.03 -29.86 -40.59
C VAL A 525 7.09 -30.56 -39.76
N ILE A 526 8.15 -31.06 -40.41
CA ILE A 526 9.25 -31.79 -39.78
C ILE A 526 10.58 -31.19 -40.26
N VAL A 527 11.45 -30.84 -39.32
CA VAL A 527 12.84 -30.44 -39.58
C VAL A 527 13.74 -31.66 -39.40
N TYR A 528 14.68 -31.84 -40.33
CA TYR A 528 15.64 -32.95 -40.37
C TYR A 528 17.07 -32.41 -40.30
N ASP A 529 17.95 -33.16 -39.64
CA ASP A 529 19.42 -33.07 -39.73
C ASP A 529 19.89 -34.28 -40.54
N GLY A 530 20.25 -34.06 -41.81
CA GLY A 530 20.33 -35.10 -42.83
C GLY A 530 19.01 -35.88 -42.95
N ASP A 531 19.03 -37.17 -42.58
CA ASP A 531 17.84 -38.04 -42.57
C ASP A 531 17.13 -38.14 -41.22
N LYS A 532 17.68 -37.58 -40.15
CA LYS A 532 17.15 -37.73 -38.80
C LYS A 532 16.19 -36.57 -38.49
N PRO A 533 14.92 -36.83 -38.12
CA PRO A 533 14.04 -35.76 -37.64
C PRO A 533 14.58 -35.18 -36.32
N VAL A 534 14.67 -33.86 -36.23
CA VAL A 534 15.17 -33.10 -35.08
C VAL A 534 14.15 -32.13 -34.47
N GLY A 535 13.06 -31.84 -35.18
CA GLY A 535 11.92 -31.09 -34.65
C GLY A 535 10.67 -31.25 -35.52
N SER A 536 9.49 -30.97 -34.98
CA SER A 536 8.22 -31.06 -35.70
C SER A 536 7.14 -30.18 -35.07
N ALA A 537 6.22 -29.64 -35.87
CA ALA A 537 5.03 -28.93 -35.40
C ALA A 537 3.83 -29.20 -36.33
N ILE A 538 2.62 -29.20 -35.75
CA ILE A 538 1.38 -29.16 -36.53
C ILE A 538 1.13 -27.71 -36.98
N VAL A 539 0.72 -27.53 -38.23
CA VAL A 539 0.40 -26.22 -38.82
C VAL A 539 -0.94 -25.74 -38.29
N GLY A 540 -0.99 -24.50 -37.79
CA GLY A 540 -2.23 -23.89 -37.29
C GLY A 540 -3.25 -23.61 -38.40
N GLU A 541 -4.48 -23.31 -38.02
CA GLU A 541 -5.55 -22.91 -38.96
C GLU A 541 -5.21 -21.65 -39.77
N ASP A 542 -4.30 -20.80 -39.27
CA ASP A 542 -3.80 -19.63 -39.98
C ASP A 542 -2.69 -19.95 -41.01
N GLY A 543 -2.37 -21.24 -41.20
CA GLY A 543 -1.36 -21.73 -42.13
C GLY A 543 0.09 -21.53 -41.68
N LYS A 544 0.33 -21.08 -40.44
CA LYS A 544 1.69 -20.82 -39.93
C LYS A 544 2.18 -21.92 -38.99
N TRP A 545 3.51 -22.00 -38.89
CA TRP A 545 4.21 -22.93 -38.01
C TRP A 545 5.54 -22.36 -37.53
N HIS A 546 6.02 -22.86 -36.38
CA HIS A 546 7.31 -22.48 -35.77
C HIS A 546 7.91 -23.70 -35.05
N ILE A 547 9.19 -23.99 -35.30
CA ILE A 547 9.93 -25.12 -34.74
C ILE A 547 11.31 -24.63 -34.26
N PRO A 548 11.57 -24.55 -32.94
CA PRO A 548 12.92 -24.34 -32.41
C PRO A 548 13.71 -25.65 -32.44
N VAL A 549 14.91 -25.64 -33.02
CA VAL A 549 15.83 -26.78 -33.10
C VAL A 549 17.12 -26.46 -32.36
N THR A 550 17.48 -27.25 -31.34
CA THR A 550 18.74 -27.08 -30.62
C THR A 550 19.82 -27.95 -31.26
N LEU A 551 20.86 -27.34 -31.81
CA LEU A 551 22.03 -28.05 -32.36
C LEU A 551 22.97 -28.54 -31.24
N PRO A 552 23.60 -29.72 -31.38
CA PRO A 552 24.57 -30.23 -30.42
C PRO A 552 25.87 -29.41 -30.41
N GLU A 553 26.57 -29.46 -29.29
CA GLU A 553 27.85 -28.76 -29.08
C GLU A 553 29.04 -29.66 -29.45
N ASP A 554 29.12 -30.05 -30.73
CA ASP A 554 30.17 -30.90 -31.29
C ASP A 554 31.06 -30.21 -32.35
N GLY A 555 30.78 -28.93 -32.64
CA GLY A 555 31.54 -28.11 -33.60
C GLY A 555 31.43 -28.59 -35.05
N GLN A 556 30.46 -29.46 -35.38
CA GLN A 556 30.19 -29.86 -36.75
C GLN A 556 29.18 -28.91 -37.42
N LYS A 557 29.05 -29.03 -38.75
CA LYS A 557 27.94 -28.44 -39.49
C LYS A 557 26.81 -29.47 -39.59
N HIS A 558 25.59 -29.01 -39.35
CA HIS A 558 24.36 -29.77 -39.47
C HIS A 558 23.66 -29.39 -40.77
N ASP A 559 23.31 -30.38 -41.58
CA ASP A 559 22.71 -30.18 -42.90
C ASP A 559 21.19 -30.22 -42.74
N LEU A 560 20.61 -29.05 -42.47
CA LEU A 560 19.23 -28.93 -42.02
C LEU A 560 18.26 -28.77 -43.21
N SER A 561 17.18 -29.54 -43.22
CA SER A 561 16.12 -29.48 -44.24
C SER A 561 14.72 -29.60 -43.64
N VAL A 562 13.69 -29.11 -44.33
CA VAL A 562 12.31 -29.10 -43.83
C VAL A 562 11.39 -29.83 -44.82
N GLY A 563 10.47 -30.66 -44.32
CA GLY A 563 9.43 -31.32 -45.10
C GLY A 563 8.05 -31.22 -44.44
N VAL A 564 7.00 -31.47 -45.21
CA VAL A 564 5.59 -31.42 -44.77
C VAL A 564 4.96 -32.81 -44.91
N LYS A 565 4.11 -33.18 -43.96
CA LYS A 565 3.30 -34.41 -43.98
C LYS A 565 1.85 -34.10 -43.71
N ASP A 566 0.95 -34.49 -44.62
CA ASP A 566 -0.49 -34.23 -44.46
C ASP A 566 -1.18 -35.22 -43.48
N PRO A 567 -2.46 -35.01 -43.13
CA PRO A 567 -3.22 -35.93 -42.28
C PRO A 567 -3.47 -37.32 -42.89
N ALA A 568 -3.49 -37.45 -44.22
CA ALA A 568 -3.63 -38.72 -44.93
C ALA A 568 -2.33 -39.56 -44.92
N GLY A 569 -1.21 -38.92 -44.61
CA GLY A 569 0.13 -39.51 -44.51
C GLY A 569 0.97 -39.38 -45.77
N ASN A 570 0.66 -38.49 -46.72
CA ASN A 570 1.55 -38.14 -47.83
C ASN A 570 2.62 -37.15 -47.36
N GLU A 571 3.82 -37.23 -47.93
CA GLU A 571 4.97 -36.39 -47.58
C GLU A 571 5.42 -35.57 -48.80
N SER A 572 5.76 -34.30 -48.59
CA SER A 572 6.31 -33.40 -49.61
C SER A 572 7.76 -33.78 -49.97
N GLU A 573 8.32 -33.17 -51.02
CA GLU A 573 9.78 -33.05 -51.12
C GLU A 573 10.33 -32.23 -49.93
N ARG A 574 11.59 -32.46 -49.53
CA ARG A 574 12.27 -31.62 -48.53
C ARG A 574 12.87 -30.38 -49.19
N THR A 575 12.99 -29.28 -48.44
CA THR A 575 13.77 -28.11 -48.86
C THR A 575 15.25 -28.48 -49.07
N PRO A 576 16.02 -27.70 -49.87
CA PRO A 576 17.47 -27.83 -49.92
C PRO A 576 18.11 -27.77 -48.53
N GLU A 577 19.20 -28.50 -48.36
CA GLU A 577 19.96 -28.55 -47.10
C GLU A 577 20.66 -27.21 -46.82
N VAL A 578 20.57 -26.75 -45.58
CA VAL A 578 21.20 -25.53 -45.08
C VAL A 578 22.19 -25.91 -43.99
N GLY A 579 23.49 -25.85 -44.32
CA GLY A 579 24.58 -26.19 -43.41
C GLY A 579 24.78 -25.14 -42.32
N ILE A 580 24.38 -25.44 -41.08
CA ILE A 580 24.56 -24.57 -39.91
C ILE A 580 25.55 -25.20 -38.93
N GLY A 581 26.62 -24.47 -38.60
CA GLY A 581 27.57 -24.87 -37.57
C GLY A 581 27.28 -24.22 -36.22
N TYR A 582 27.42 -24.98 -35.13
CA TYR A 582 27.32 -24.45 -33.77
C TYR A 582 28.71 -24.41 -33.11
N ASP A 583 29.25 -23.21 -32.94
CA ASP A 583 30.60 -22.99 -32.41
C ASP A 583 30.58 -21.95 -31.28
N LYS A 584 31.11 -22.30 -30.11
CA LYS A 584 31.28 -21.41 -28.96
C LYS A 584 32.74 -21.09 -28.64
N GLN A 585 33.70 -21.61 -29.39
CA GLN A 585 35.12 -21.46 -29.05
C GLN A 585 35.62 -20.09 -29.54
N PRO A 586 36.01 -19.16 -28.66
CA PRO A 586 36.51 -17.87 -29.11
C PRO A 586 37.84 -17.99 -29.87
N PRO A 587 38.14 -17.03 -30.77
CA PRO A 587 39.49 -16.85 -31.28
C PRO A 587 40.52 -16.65 -30.16
N THR A 588 41.79 -16.93 -30.46
CA THR A 588 42.89 -16.58 -29.55
C THR A 588 43.10 -15.07 -29.55
N ALA A 589 43.31 -14.46 -28.38
CA ALA A 589 43.56 -13.02 -28.24
C ALA A 589 44.72 -12.53 -29.13
N PRO A 590 44.64 -11.31 -29.71
CA PRO A 590 45.71 -10.76 -30.53
C PRO A 590 47.04 -10.64 -29.76
N ASN A 591 48.11 -11.19 -30.32
CA ASN A 591 49.44 -11.16 -29.73
C ASN A 591 50.17 -9.86 -30.14
N PRO A 592 50.57 -8.98 -29.19
CA PRO A 592 51.30 -7.75 -29.52
C PRO A 592 52.61 -7.95 -30.27
N ALA A 593 53.23 -9.14 -30.20
CA ALA A 593 54.45 -9.44 -30.94
C ALA A 593 54.22 -9.63 -32.46
N ASP A 594 52.98 -9.90 -32.89
CA ASP A 594 52.55 -10.02 -34.28
C ASP A 594 51.89 -8.72 -34.80
N MET A 595 52.01 -7.61 -34.05
CA MET A 595 51.31 -6.34 -34.29
C MET A 595 52.28 -5.16 -34.36
N THR A 596 51.86 -4.10 -35.06
CA THR A 596 52.49 -2.77 -35.00
C THR A 596 51.41 -1.70 -34.92
N VAL A 597 51.62 -0.70 -34.07
CA VAL A 597 50.75 0.48 -33.94
C VAL A 597 51.55 1.71 -34.33
N THR A 598 51.09 2.47 -35.32
CA THR A 598 51.75 3.70 -35.79
C THR A 598 50.78 4.85 -35.98
N ASP A 599 51.23 6.09 -35.88
CA ASP A 599 50.40 7.24 -36.28
C ASP A 599 50.44 7.54 -37.79
N GLY A 600 49.65 8.53 -38.23
CA GLY A 600 49.58 8.97 -39.63
C GLY A 600 50.89 9.55 -40.20
N ALA A 601 51.88 9.86 -39.34
CA ALA A 601 53.23 10.27 -39.73
C ALA A 601 54.24 9.10 -39.75
N GLY A 602 53.84 7.91 -39.27
CA GLY A 602 54.68 6.73 -39.15
C GLY A 602 55.53 6.67 -37.87
N GLN A 603 55.17 7.43 -36.82
CA GLN A 603 55.74 7.26 -35.48
C GLN A 603 55.27 5.92 -34.89
N ASP A 604 56.18 5.15 -34.31
CA ASP A 604 55.85 3.93 -33.57
C ASP A 604 55.21 4.26 -32.23
N LEU A 605 54.01 3.72 -31.99
CA LEU A 605 53.21 3.84 -30.78
C LEU A 605 52.99 2.49 -30.08
N SER A 606 53.67 1.43 -30.53
CA SER A 606 53.49 0.05 -30.04
C SER A 606 53.90 -0.15 -28.56
N ALA A 607 54.56 0.85 -27.95
CA ALA A 607 54.89 0.91 -26.52
C ALA A 607 54.10 1.99 -25.75
N GLY A 608 53.03 2.53 -26.36
CA GLY A 608 52.36 3.76 -25.94
C GLY A 608 53.10 5.02 -26.38
N GLY A 609 52.44 6.17 -26.32
CA GLY A 609 53.03 7.47 -26.68
C GLY A 609 52.02 8.49 -27.18
N ASN A 610 52.51 9.71 -27.47
CA ASN A 610 51.68 10.81 -27.91
C ASN A 610 51.86 11.10 -29.41
N SER A 611 50.79 11.47 -30.11
CA SER A 611 50.77 11.91 -31.53
C SER A 611 49.88 13.13 -31.73
N LYS A 612 50.00 13.77 -32.91
CA LYS A 612 49.12 14.84 -33.41
C LYS A 612 48.48 14.50 -34.77
N THR A 613 48.60 13.26 -35.23
CA THR A 613 48.23 12.88 -36.60
C THR A 613 47.43 11.58 -36.64
N ASN A 614 46.21 11.66 -37.15
CA ASN A 614 45.41 10.51 -37.53
C ASN A 614 45.80 9.97 -38.93
N PRO A 615 45.41 8.71 -39.25
CA PRO A 615 44.85 7.72 -38.34
C PRO A 615 45.92 7.07 -37.45
N ILE A 616 45.50 6.46 -36.34
CA ILE A 616 46.29 5.45 -35.65
C ILE A 616 46.11 4.12 -36.39
N ASP A 617 47.16 3.70 -37.09
CA ASP A 617 47.23 2.51 -37.92
C ASP A 617 47.59 1.28 -37.06
N PHE A 618 46.63 0.37 -36.88
CA PHE A 618 46.86 -0.97 -36.33
C PHE A 618 47.08 -1.96 -37.48
N ARG A 619 48.19 -2.69 -37.45
CA ARG A 619 48.52 -3.74 -38.43
C ARG A 619 48.94 -5.00 -37.71
N GLY A 620 48.61 -6.16 -38.27
CA GLY A 620 49.10 -7.42 -37.76
C GLY A 620 49.07 -8.57 -38.76
N GLU A 621 49.69 -9.66 -38.35
CA GLU A 621 49.81 -10.92 -39.11
C GLU A 621 49.48 -12.14 -38.24
N ASN A 622 49.52 -13.34 -38.83
CA ASN A 622 49.28 -14.63 -38.16
C ASN A 622 47.88 -14.83 -37.53
N ALA A 623 46.89 -14.00 -37.87
CA ALA A 623 45.50 -14.16 -37.42
C ALA A 623 44.72 -15.17 -38.30
N THR A 624 43.60 -15.70 -37.78
CA THR A 624 42.74 -16.65 -38.52
C THR A 624 42.06 -15.96 -39.71
N PRO A 625 42.20 -16.45 -40.95
CA PRO A 625 41.47 -15.91 -42.09
C PRO A 625 39.95 -15.95 -41.89
N GLY A 626 39.27 -14.85 -42.23
CA GLY A 626 37.81 -14.72 -42.09
C GLY A 626 37.33 -14.19 -40.74
N ASP A 627 38.16 -14.18 -39.70
CA ASP A 627 37.85 -13.47 -38.45
C ASP A 627 37.75 -11.96 -38.71
N THR A 628 36.97 -11.26 -37.89
CA THR A 628 36.92 -9.79 -37.87
C THR A 628 37.79 -9.26 -36.74
N VAL A 629 38.77 -8.44 -37.09
CA VAL A 629 39.55 -7.64 -36.15
C VAL A 629 38.72 -6.43 -35.73
N ILE A 630 38.69 -6.15 -34.44
CA ILE A 630 38.01 -4.98 -33.86
C ILE A 630 39.03 -4.24 -32.99
N VAL A 631 39.19 -2.95 -33.22
CA VAL A 631 39.95 -2.05 -32.34
C VAL A 631 38.97 -1.32 -31.44
N TYR A 632 39.24 -1.30 -30.14
CA TYR A 632 38.42 -0.66 -29.12
C TYR A 632 39.20 0.51 -28.49
N ASP A 633 38.49 1.55 -28.06
CA ASP A 633 38.95 2.63 -27.19
C ASP A 633 38.19 2.51 -25.86
N GLY A 634 38.86 2.02 -24.82
CA GLY A 634 38.18 1.38 -23.70
C GLY A 634 37.31 0.22 -24.18
N ASP A 635 36.01 0.25 -23.87
CA ASP A 635 35.03 -0.73 -24.32
C ASP A 635 34.36 -0.38 -25.68
N LYS A 636 34.65 0.80 -26.26
CA LYS A 636 33.97 1.29 -27.48
C LYS A 636 34.70 0.80 -28.73
N PRO A 637 34.07 0.04 -29.65
CA PRO A 637 34.69 -0.27 -30.93
C PRO A 637 34.85 1.01 -31.78
N VAL A 638 36.08 1.27 -32.22
CA VAL A 638 36.47 2.47 -33.00
C VAL A 638 36.98 2.16 -34.41
N GLY A 639 37.28 0.89 -34.71
CA GLY A 639 37.60 0.44 -36.07
C GLY A 639 37.48 -1.07 -36.22
N SER A 640 37.31 -1.57 -37.44
CA SER A 640 37.33 -3.01 -37.72
C SER A 640 37.76 -3.34 -39.15
N ALA A 641 38.26 -4.56 -39.36
CA ALA A 641 38.58 -5.13 -40.66
C ALA A 641 38.48 -6.65 -40.63
N VAL A 642 38.19 -7.30 -41.76
CA VAL A 642 38.25 -8.76 -41.87
C VAL A 642 39.71 -9.19 -42.13
N VAL A 643 40.15 -10.24 -41.45
CA VAL A 643 41.46 -10.87 -41.67
C VAL A 643 41.50 -11.52 -43.04
N GLY A 644 42.51 -11.17 -43.85
CA GLY A 644 42.69 -11.72 -45.18
C GLY A 644 43.05 -13.21 -45.21
N GLU A 645 42.89 -13.84 -46.37
CA GLU A 645 43.28 -15.24 -46.66
C GLU A 645 44.75 -15.57 -46.35
N ASP A 646 45.60 -14.55 -46.23
CA ASP A 646 47.02 -14.66 -45.87
C ASP A 646 47.31 -14.39 -44.37
N GLY A 647 46.28 -14.28 -43.54
CA GLY A 647 46.36 -14.04 -42.10
C GLY A 647 46.73 -12.60 -41.70
N ARG A 648 46.74 -11.66 -42.67
CA ARG A 648 47.11 -10.25 -42.43
C ARG A 648 45.90 -9.34 -42.39
N TRP A 649 46.04 -8.25 -41.64
CA TRP A 649 44.98 -7.26 -41.44
C TRP A 649 45.55 -5.86 -41.19
N HIS A 650 44.71 -4.85 -41.43
CA HIS A 650 45.02 -3.44 -41.22
C HIS A 650 43.74 -2.70 -40.84
N VAL A 651 43.73 -2.02 -39.69
CA VAL A 651 42.64 -1.17 -39.21
C VAL A 651 43.20 0.24 -38.96
N PRO A 652 42.88 1.23 -39.82
CA PRO A 652 43.10 2.63 -39.50
C PRO A 652 42.01 3.12 -38.53
N VAL A 653 42.40 3.78 -37.44
CA VAL A 653 41.49 4.38 -36.46
C VAL A 653 41.65 5.90 -36.47
N GLU A 654 40.57 6.62 -36.77
CA GLU A 654 40.52 8.08 -36.66
C GLU A 654 40.05 8.44 -35.23
N LEU A 655 40.91 9.09 -34.45
CA LEU A 655 40.55 9.57 -33.10
C LEU A 655 39.89 10.95 -33.22
N GLU A 656 38.61 11.05 -32.85
CA GLU A 656 37.79 12.25 -33.06
C GLU A 656 38.02 13.37 -32.02
N ASN A 657 38.64 13.06 -30.88
CA ASN A 657 38.80 13.98 -29.76
C ASN A 657 40.23 13.91 -29.23
N ASP A 658 40.78 15.06 -28.84
CA ASP A 658 42.07 15.09 -28.15
C ASP A 658 41.97 14.52 -26.73
N GLY A 659 42.95 13.71 -26.32
CA GLY A 659 43.02 13.10 -25.00
C GLY A 659 43.94 11.89 -24.94
N LYS A 660 43.83 11.12 -23.86
CA LYS A 660 44.38 9.76 -23.77
C LYS A 660 43.32 8.76 -24.22
N HIS A 661 43.75 7.76 -24.99
CA HIS A 661 42.93 6.67 -25.50
C HIS A 661 43.53 5.34 -25.05
N ASP A 662 42.68 4.49 -24.48
CA ASP A 662 43.07 3.17 -23.99
C ASP A 662 42.77 2.15 -25.09
N LEU A 663 43.62 2.15 -26.12
CA LEU A 663 43.35 1.37 -27.33
C LEU A 663 43.70 -0.11 -27.15
N SER A 664 42.81 -1.01 -27.56
CA SER A 664 43.05 -2.46 -27.56
C SER A 664 42.48 -3.13 -28.80
N VAL A 665 42.91 -4.36 -29.10
CA VAL A 665 42.46 -5.11 -30.29
C VAL A 665 41.90 -6.46 -29.87
N GLY A 666 40.77 -6.86 -30.43
CA GLY A 666 40.18 -8.20 -30.30
C GLY A 666 39.92 -8.84 -31.67
N PHE A 667 39.71 -10.16 -31.68
CA PHE A 667 39.23 -10.89 -32.85
C PHE A 667 37.84 -11.46 -32.59
N LYS A 668 37.04 -11.55 -33.66
CA LYS A 668 35.69 -12.11 -33.66
C LYS A 668 35.52 -13.11 -34.79
N ASP A 669 35.15 -14.35 -34.48
CA ASP A 669 34.94 -15.37 -35.51
C ASP A 669 33.62 -15.17 -36.29
N PRO A 670 33.39 -15.90 -37.41
CA PRO A 670 32.12 -15.88 -38.14
C PRO A 670 30.89 -16.38 -37.35
N ALA A 671 31.09 -17.16 -36.28
CA ALA A 671 30.05 -17.63 -35.38
C ALA A 671 29.61 -16.53 -34.37
N GLY A 672 30.42 -15.50 -34.18
CA GLY A 672 30.20 -14.37 -33.31
C GLY A 672 30.81 -14.50 -31.91
N ASN A 673 31.78 -15.40 -31.69
CA ASN A 673 32.57 -15.43 -30.46
C ASN A 673 33.69 -14.37 -30.54
N GLU A 674 33.92 -13.65 -29.45
CA GLU A 674 34.96 -12.61 -29.34
C GLU A 674 36.07 -13.10 -28.40
N SER A 675 37.33 -12.89 -28.81
CA SER A 675 38.51 -13.19 -28.00
C SER A 675 38.62 -12.26 -26.78
N ASP A 676 39.46 -12.62 -25.81
CA ASP A 676 40.02 -11.60 -24.92
C ASP A 676 40.75 -10.52 -25.76
N PRO A 677 40.74 -9.24 -25.34
CA PRO A 677 41.48 -8.18 -26.03
C PRO A 677 42.99 -8.30 -25.79
N SER A 678 43.76 -7.67 -26.67
CA SER A 678 45.18 -7.41 -26.45
C SER A 678 45.40 -6.55 -25.19
N PRO A 679 46.61 -6.52 -24.62
CA PRO A 679 47.03 -5.43 -23.73
C PRO A 679 46.73 -4.06 -24.35
N VAL A 680 46.46 -3.09 -23.47
CA VAL A 680 46.15 -1.71 -23.84
C VAL A 680 47.39 -0.97 -24.32
N TYR A 681 47.23 -0.22 -25.42
CA TYR A 681 48.16 0.77 -25.93
C TYR A 681 47.70 2.15 -25.46
N ASP A 682 48.38 2.72 -24.46
CA ASP A 682 48.13 4.08 -23.95
C ASP A 682 48.61 5.10 -25.00
N VAL A 683 47.67 5.62 -25.80
CA VAL A 683 47.93 6.55 -26.91
C VAL A 683 47.33 7.91 -26.59
N GLY A 684 48.18 8.93 -26.49
CA GLY A 684 47.76 10.32 -26.41
C GLY A 684 47.58 10.93 -27.80
N PHE A 685 46.41 11.48 -28.10
CA PHE A 685 46.15 12.23 -29.32
C PHE A 685 45.93 13.71 -28.99
N TYR A 686 46.74 14.59 -29.58
CA TYR A 686 46.77 16.03 -29.27
C TYR A 686 46.95 16.87 -30.55
N GLU A 687 45.95 16.86 -31.44
CA GLU A 687 45.94 17.70 -32.66
C GLU A 687 45.72 19.18 -32.33
N ASN A 688 44.90 19.48 -31.32
CA ASN A 688 44.43 20.82 -30.99
C ASN A 688 45.11 21.35 -29.70
N PRO A 689 45.63 22.60 -29.71
CA PRO A 689 46.08 23.27 -28.49
C PRO A 689 44.94 23.36 -27.46
N PRO A 690 45.23 23.30 -26.15
CA PRO A 690 44.24 23.55 -25.11
C PRO A 690 43.53 24.90 -25.30
N ALA A 691 42.26 25.00 -24.88
CA ALA A 691 41.61 26.29 -24.69
C ALA A 691 42.21 27.02 -23.47
N ALA A 692 41.91 28.31 -23.30
CA ALA A 692 42.18 29.00 -22.04
C ALA A 692 41.24 28.45 -20.94
N PRO A 693 41.65 28.46 -19.65
CA PRO A 693 40.70 28.25 -18.56
C PRO A 693 39.62 29.32 -18.57
N ASN A 694 38.43 28.97 -18.07
CA ASN A 694 37.38 29.94 -17.82
C ASN A 694 37.76 30.81 -16.59
N PRO A 695 37.87 32.14 -16.71
CA PRO A 695 38.25 33.00 -15.58
C PRO A 695 37.33 32.87 -14.37
N ASP A 696 36.03 32.63 -14.59
CA ASP A 696 35.04 32.50 -13.51
C ASP A 696 35.22 31.22 -12.66
N ASP A 697 35.93 30.21 -13.19
CA ASP A 697 36.22 28.94 -12.51
C ASP A 697 37.59 28.95 -11.79
N ILE A 698 38.28 30.10 -11.75
CA ILE A 698 39.57 30.28 -11.07
C ILE A 698 39.36 31.00 -9.74
N ALA A 699 39.63 30.29 -8.64
CA ALA A 699 39.83 30.91 -7.33
C ALA A 699 41.31 31.26 -7.13
N ILE A 700 41.57 32.49 -6.70
CA ILE A 700 42.89 32.98 -6.29
C ILE A 700 42.82 33.29 -4.79
N VAL A 701 43.59 32.60 -3.96
CA VAL A 701 43.61 32.84 -2.51
C VAL A 701 45.03 33.06 -1.98
N ASP A 702 45.21 33.96 -1.02
CA ASP A 702 46.49 34.11 -0.32
C ASP A 702 46.68 33.06 0.79
N ASP A 703 47.86 33.02 1.43
CA ASP A 703 48.18 31.99 2.43
C ASP A 703 47.42 32.22 3.77
N LYS A 704 46.74 33.37 3.94
CA LYS A 704 45.78 33.65 5.01
C LYS A 704 44.32 33.31 4.62
N GLY A 705 44.07 32.86 3.39
CA GLY A 705 42.75 32.52 2.89
C GLY A 705 41.92 33.72 2.42
N ARG A 706 42.54 34.88 2.14
CA ARG A 706 41.83 36.01 1.49
C ARG A 706 41.60 35.70 0.03
N ASP A 707 40.37 35.91 -0.44
CA ASP A 707 40.02 35.86 -1.85
C ASP A 707 40.61 37.08 -2.60
N LEU A 708 41.35 36.79 -3.66
CA LEU A 708 42.03 37.71 -4.56
C LEU A 708 41.57 37.54 -6.02
N SER A 709 40.50 36.77 -6.26
CA SER A 709 40.05 36.39 -7.61
C SER A 709 39.58 37.60 -8.45
N GLN A 710 39.25 38.72 -7.80
CA GLN A 710 38.90 40.00 -8.45
C GLN A 710 40.05 41.04 -8.41
N GLY A 711 41.26 40.62 -8.03
CA GLY A 711 42.40 41.50 -7.74
C GLY A 711 42.44 41.96 -6.28
N GLY A 712 43.57 42.53 -5.86
CA GLY A 712 43.78 43.05 -4.51
C GLY A 712 45.23 42.97 -4.05
N ASP A 713 45.50 43.47 -2.84
CA ASP A 713 46.84 43.48 -2.25
C ASP A 713 47.00 42.38 -1.19
N THR A 714 48.15 41.71 -1.18
CA THR A 714 48.51 40.74 -0.13
C THR A 714 49.93 40.91 0.40
N ASN A 715 50.10 40.57 1.68
CA ASN A 715 51.37 40.51 2.39
C ASN A 715 51.84 39.07 2.64
N THR A 716 51.25 38.08 1.97
CA THR A 716 51.60 36.66 2.17
C THR A 716 51.92 35.92 0.88
N ASN A 717 52.61 34.80 1.03
CA ASN A 717 53.06 33.92 -0.03
C ASN A 717 53.02 32.47 0.48
N PRO A 718 52.69 31.48 -0.37
CA PRO A 718 52.32 31.62 -1.78
C PRO A 718 50.86 32.07 -1.97
N VAL A 719 50.60 32.78 -3.06
CA VAL A 719 49.24 32.92 -3.61
C VAL A 719 48.89 31.63 -4.35
N ARG A 720 47.72 31.07 -4.11
CA ARG A 720 47.26 29.79 -4.68
C ARG A 720 46.21 30.07 -5.73
N PHE A 721 46.49 29.65 -6.95
CA PHE A 721 45.51 29.58 -8.03
C PHE A 721 44.93 28.17 -8.04
N SER A 722 43.62 28.03 -8.06
CA SER A 722 42.94 26.73 -8.17
C SER A 722 41.73 26.85 -9.06
N GLY A 723 41.42 25.79 -9.80
CA GLY A 723 40.25 25.76 -10.67
C GLY A 723 40.05 24.38 -11.29
N SER A 724 39.10 24.33 -12.22
CA SER A 724 38.80 23.15 -13.03
C SER A 724 38.94 23.47 -14.54
N GLY A 725 39.02 22.41 -15.36
CA GLY A 725 39.10 22.51 -16.81
C GLY A 725 40.45 22.07 -17.41
N ALA A 726 40.49 22.06 -18.75
CA ALA A 726 41.46 21.33 -19.59
C ALA A 726 41.42 19.81 -19.42
N ARG A 727 42.19 19.09 -20.24
CA ARG A 727 42.20 17.63 -20.29
C ARG A 727 43.12 17.10 -19.18
N PRO A 728 42.78 15.98 -18.52
CA PRO A 728 43.70 15.31 -17.60
C PRO A 728 45.09 15.10 -18.21
N GLY A 729 46.13 15.51 -17.49
CA GLY A 729 47.51 15.47 -17.95
C GLY A 729 48.00 16.71 -18.72
N ASP A 730 47.11 17.62 -19.17
CA ASP A 730 47.54 18.97 -19.58
C ASP A 730 48.23 19.66 -18.38
N LYS A 731 49.21 20.53 -18.65
CA LYS A 731 49.82 21.41 -17.65
C LYS A 731 49.06 22.71 -17.53
N VAL A 732 48.80 23.16 -16.31
CA VAL A 732 48.42 24.54 -16.01
C VAL A 732 49.65 25.36 -15.67
N ILE A 733 49.73 26.59 -16.19
CA ILE A 733 50.85 27.51 -15.99
C ILE A 733 50.29 28.89 -15.65
N VAL A 734 50.79 29.50 -14.57
CA VAL A 734 50.48 30.88 -14.19
C VAL A 734 51.63 31.78 -14.63
N TYR A 735 51.30 32.85 -15.35
CA TYR A 735 52.24 33.80 -15.96
C TYR A 735 52.08 35.20 -15.36
N ASP A 736 53.21 35.88 -15.13
CA ASP A 736 53.27 37.35 -15.05
C ASP A 736 53.66 37.89 -16.43
N GLY A 737 52.69 38.45 -17.14
CA GLY A 737 52.80 38.81 -18.56
C GLY A 737 53.12 37.61 -19.47
N THR A 738 54.41 37.34 -19.68
CA THR A 738 54.92 36.18 -20.45
C THR A 738 55.89 35.31 -19.65
N THR A 739 56.11 35.61 -18.37
CA THR A 739 57.06 34.90 -17.50
C THR A 739 56.31 33.87 -16.66
N PRO A 740 56.55 32.56 -16.80
CA PRO A 740 55.90 31.56 -15.95
C PRO A 740 56.42 31.68 -14.51
N LEU A 741 55.50 31.79 -13.54
CA LEU A 741 55.80 31.87 -12.10
C LEU A 741 55.43 30.60 -11.33
N GLY A 742 54.57 29.74 -11.89
CA GLY A 742 54.23 28.44 -11.32
C GLY A 742 53.60 27.51 -12.36
N GLU A 743 53.76 26.20 -12.21
CA GLU A 743 53.10 25.18 -13.03
C GLU A 743 52.57 24.03 -12.15
N ALA A 744 51.52 23.35 -12.64
CA ALA A 744 51.03 22.08 -12.12
C ALA A 744 50.47 21.23 -13.27
N VAL A 745 50.14 19.97 -13.00
CA VAL A 745 49.45 19.08 -13.95
C VAL A 745 47.98 18.98 -13.55
N VAL A 746 47.08 19.06 -14.53
CA VAL A 746 45.64 18.83 -14.35
C VAL A 746 45.41 17.36 -14.00
N ASP A 747 44.68 17.12 -12.90
CA ASP A 747 44.45 15.78 -12.38
C ASP A 747 43.43 14.97 -13.22
N LYS A 748 43.20 13.72 -12.81
CA LYS A 748 42.28 12.81 -13.50
C LYS A 748 40.82 13.29 -13.57
N ASP A 749 40.43 14.20 -12.68
CA ASP A 749 39.08 14.74 -12.56
C ASP A 749 38.96 16.14 -13.19
N GLY A 750 40.02 16.64 -13.82
CA GLY A 750 40.06 17.97 -14.45
C GLY A 750 40.35 19.12 -13.48
N ASN A 751 40.80 18.84 -12.25
CA ASN A 751 41.09 19.87 -11.25
C ASN A 751 42.59 20.16 -11.17
N TRP A 752 42.94 21.36 -10.71
CA TRP A 752 44.33 21.77 -10.56
C TRP A 752 44.52 22.82 -9.45
N THR A 753 45.76 22.92 -8.94
CA THR A 753 46.15 23.97 -7.99
C THR A 753 47.63 24.32 -8.19
N VAL A 754 47.93 25.59 -8.39
CA VAL A 754 49.27 26.14 -8.58
C VAL A 754 49.60 27.10 -7.44
N PRO A 755 50.58 26.79 -6.56
CA PRO A 755 51.15 27.78 -5.65
C PRO A 755 52.13 28.68 -6.40
N VAL A 756 51.89 29.99 -6.36
CA VAL A 756 52.70 31.04 -6.98
C VAL A 756 53.37 31.84 -5.87
N THR A 757 54.68 32.03 -5.96
CA THR A 757 55.44 32.89 -5.03
C THR A 757 55.74 34.21 -5.71
N LEU A 758 55.25 35.32 -5.15
CA LEU A 758 55.49 36.69 -5.62
C LEU A 758 56.85 37.18 -5.06
N PRO A 759 57.90 37.33 -5.89
CA PRO A 759 59.28 37.43 -5.38
C PRO A 759 59.71 38.80 -4.84
N ASN A 760 58.97 39.88 -5.08
CA ASN A 760 59.30 41.24 -4.62
C ASN A 760 58.05 42.14 -4.54
N GLU A 761 58.15 43.25 -3.82
CA GLU A 761 57.03 44.20 -3.65
C GLU A 761 56.76 44.98 -4.95
N GLN A 762 55.68 44.60 -5.63
CA GLN A 762 55.14 45.25 -6.83
C GLN A 762 53.75 44.68 -7.15
N ASN A 763 53.10 45.24 -8.17
CA ASN A 763 51.91 44.64 -8.77
C ASN A 763 52.31 43.62 -9.85
N TYR A 764 51.61 42.48 -9.88
CA TYR A 764 51.78 41.40 -10.84
C TYR A 764 50.49 41.24 -11.66
N ASP A 765 50.60 41.21 -12.99
CA ASP A 765 49.46 41.02 -13.90
C ASP A 765 49.38 39.53 -14.27
N LEU A 766 48.69 38.76 -13.42
CA LEU A 766 48.74 37.30 -13.42
C LEU A 766 47.65 36.70 -14.32
N SER A 767 48.05 35.89 -15.30
CA SER A 767 47.15 35.14 -16.19
C SER A 767 47.44 33.65 -16.15
N VAL A 768 46.42 32.83 -16.42
CA VAL A 768 46.52 31.37 -16.40
C VAL A 768 46.35 30.81 -17.81
N GLY A 769 47.17 29.84 -18.19
CA GLY A 769 47.06 29.13 -19.47
C GLY A 769 47.31 27.64 -19.32
N PHE A 770 46.86 26.87 -20.31
CA PHE A 770 47.09 25.43 -20.36
C PHE A 770 48.07 25.05 -21.49
N LYS A 771 48.75 23.92 -21.32
CA LYS A 771 49.74 23.37 -22.25
C LYS A 771 49.61 21.86 -22.34
N ASP A 772 49.60 21.30 -23.54
CA ASP A 772 49.36 19.86 -23.72
C ASP A 772 50.59 18.98 -23.43
N PRO A 773 50.42 17.64 -23.29
CA PRO A 773 51.51 16.68 -23.16
C PRO A 773 52.46 16.56 -24.37
N MET A 774 52.22 17.32 -25.44
CA MET A 774 53.09 17.49 -26.61
C MET A 774 53.70 18.90 -26.67
N ASP A 775 53.73 19.59 -25.53
CA ASP A 775 54.25 20.94 -25.30
C ASP A 775 53.61 22.06 -26.18
N THR A 776 52.37 21.88 -26.68
CA THR A 776 51.61 22.95 -27.35
C THR A 776 50.93 23.85 -26.32
N GLU A 777 51.22 25.14 -26.35
CA GLU A 777 50.58 26.14 -25.48
C GLU A 777 49.26 26.65 -26.07
N GLY A 778 48.23 26.70 -25.23
CA GLY A 778 46.95 27.36 -25.50
C GLY A 778 46.98 28.87 -25.23
N PRO A 779 45.86 29.59 -25.43
CA PRO A 779 45.72 30.97 -24.99
C PRO A 779 45.64 31.07 -23.46
N THR A 780 45.97 32.24 -22.91
CA THR A 780 45.82 32.55 -21.49
C THR A 780 44.52 33.30 -21.19
N THR A 781 44.11 33.33 -19.92
CA THR A 781 43.06 34.24 -19.41
C THR A 781 43.46 35.71 -19.56
N PRO A 782 42.51 36.66 -19.46
CA PRO A 782 42.82 38.03 -19.06
C PRO A 782 43.61 38.04 -17.73
N PRO A 783 44.51 39.02 -17.52
CA PRO A 783 45.27 39.11 -16.28
C PRO A 783 44.42 39.64 -15.12
N VAL A 784 44.68 39.14 -13.92
CA VAL A 784 44.23 39.69 -12.64
C VAL A 784 45.42 40.36 -11.96
N THR A 785 45.29 41.64 -11.59
CA THR A 785 46.36 42.39 -10.94
C THR A 785 46.39 42.10 -9.44
N ILE A 786 47.47 41.48 -8.96
CA ILE A 786 47.73 41.23 -7.53
C ILE A 786 48.88 42.13 -7.06
N GLY A 787 48.64 42.96 -6.05
CA GLY A 787 49.69 43.68 -5.34
C GLY A 787 50.36 42.78 -4.30
N TYR A 788 51.69 42.72 -4.29
CA TYR A 788 52.44 42.18 -3.16
C TYR A 788 53.08 43.33 -2.39
N ASP A 789 52.70 43.49 -1.13
CA ASP A 789 53.13 44.59 -0.25
C ASP A 789 53.29 44.05 1.17
N ILE A 790 54.51 44.09 1.71
CA ILE A 790 54.82 43.68 3.09
C ILE A 790 55.27 44.87 3.96
N THR A 791 55.09 46.09 3.46
CA THR A 791 55.51 47.32 4.12
C THR A 791 54.41 47.82 5.04
N GLN A 792 54.71 47.89 6.34
CA GLN A 792 53.75 48.40 7.34
C GLN A 792 53.45 49.90 7.13
N PRO A 793 52.18 50.34 7.30
CA PRO A 793 51.81 51.73 7.12
C PRO A 793 52.45 52.64 8.17
N SER A 794 52.77 53.87 7.78
CA SER A 794 53.35 54.88 8.67
C SER A 794 52.38 55.25 9.80
N ALA A 795 52.93 55.43 11.02
CA ALA A 795 52.17 55.83 12.20
C ALA A 795 51.45 57.18 11.99
N PRO A 796 50.11 57.21 12.00
CA PRO A 796 49.27 58.38 11.78
C PRO A 796 49.49 59.53 12.75
N THR A 797 49.16 60.71 12.24
CA THR A 797 49.49 62.00 12.86
C THR A 797 48.23 62.79 13.22
N ASN A 798 48.40 63.84 14.02
CA ASN A 798 47.32 64.72 14.47
C ASN A 798 46.17 63.98 15.18
N ILE A 799 46.49 62.94 15.96
CA ILE A 799 45.49 62.21 16.75
C ILE A 799 44.93 63.17 17.81
N VAL A 800 43.62 63.37 17.80
CA VAL A 800 42.87 64.13 18.81
C VAL A 800 41.81 63.21 19.41
N ILE A 801 41.70 63.25 20.73
CA ILE A 801 40.65 62.61 21.52
C ILE A 801 39.88 63.75 22.19
N SER A 802 38.55 63.78 22.09
CA SER A 802 37.73 64.83 22.71
C SER A 802 36.44 64.25 23.29
N ASP A 803 35.99 64.79 24.43
CA ASP A 803 34.67 64.51 25.03
C ASP A 803 33.55 65.45 24.52
N GLY A 804 33.82 66.17 23.44
CA GLY A 804 32.92 67.19 22.87
C GLY A 804 32.93 68.54 23.60
N SER A 805 33.51 68.61 24.81
CA SER A 805 33.67 69.86 25.58
C SER A 805 35.13 70.34 25.61
N GLN A 806 36.08 69.41 25.58
CA GLN A 806 37.53 69.66 25.63
C GLN A 806 38.31 68.60 24.83
N ASP A 807 39.56 68.91 24.49
CA ASP A 807 40.52 67.91 24.00
C ASP A 807 41.16 67.20 25.20
N LEU A 808 41.13 65.88 25.22
CA LEU A 808 41.70 65.05 26.26
C LEU A 808 43.16 64.67 25.94
N SER A 809 43.96 64.51 26.99
CA SER A 809 45.36 64.05 26.90
C SER A 809 45.62 63.00 27.99
N SER A 810 46.80 62.37 28.01
CA SER A 810 47.05 61.28 28.95
C SER A 810 47.00 61.76 30.42
N GLY A 811 46.20 61.09 31.24
CA GLY A 811 45.80 61.55 32.58
C GLY A 811 44.64 62.55 32.57
N GLY A 812 43.87 62.61 31.48
CA GLY A 812 42.67 63.43 31.35
C GLY A 812 41.45 62.75 31.98
N LEU A 813 40.69 63.53 32.75
CA LEU A 813 39.48 63.12 33.46
C LEU A 813 38.25 63.66 32.72
N THR A 814 37.19 62.87 32.60
CA THR A 814 35.91 63.30 32.02
C THR A 814 34.73 62.57 32.65
N ASN A 815 33.54 63.18 32.58
CA ASN A 815 32.25 62.57 32.95
C ASN A 815 31.37 62.32 31.72
N LYS A 816 31.99 62.00 30.59
CA LYS A 816 31.34 61.78 29.29
C LYS A 816 31.76 60.43 28.75
N HIS A 817 30.78 59.55 28.62
CA HIS A 817 30.94 58.21 28.06
C HIS A 817 31.37 58.27 26.57
N GLU A 818 30.79 59.19 25.78
CA GLU A 818 31.13 59.34 24.36
C GLU A 818 32.37 60.22 24.15
N LEU A 819 33.42 59.63 23.57
CA LEU A 819 34.62 60.30 23.07
C LEU A 819 34.62 60.30 21.54
N VAL A 820 35.25 61.30 20.93
CA VAL A 820 35.53 61.36 19.50
C VAL A 820 37.03 61.28 19.27
N PHE A 821 37.46 60.24 18.55
CA PHE A 821 38.81 60.11 18.03
C PHE A 821 38.87 60.66 16.61
N SER A 822 39.92 61.39 16.26
CA SER A 822 40.17 61.85 14.88
C SER A 822 41.66 61.96 14.59
N GLY A 823 42.04 61.99 13.31
CA GLY A 823 43.44 62.13 12.90
C GLY A 823 43.68 62.05 11.38
N THR A 824 44.93 61.80 10.99
CA THR A 824 45.34 61.66 9.58
C THR A 824 46.26 60.44 9.40
N ALA A 825 45.75 59.43 8.71
CA ALA A 825 46.44 58.22 8.26
C ALA A 825 47.43 58.49 7.11
N GLU A 826 48.17 57.47 6.67
CA GLU A 826 49.18 57.63 5.62
C GLU A 826 48.55 57.82 4.23
N LYS A 827 47.53 57.02 3.89
CA LYS A 827 46.78 57.12 2.63
C LYS A 827 45.27 56.98 2.84
N GLU A 828 44.51 57.34 1.81
CA GLU A 828 43.09 57.01 1.69
C GLU A 828 42.94 55.49 1.56
N GLY A 829 42.02 54.89 2.30
CA GLY A 829 41.78 53.43 2.32
C GLY A 829 42.46 52.66 3.45
N ASP A 830 43.40 53.24 4.20
CA ASP A 830 43.94 52.61 5.41
C ASP A 830 42.84 52.44 6.46
N VAL A 831 42.78 51.31 7.15
CA VAL A 831 41.86 51.10 8.28
C VAL A 831 42.53 51.56 9.56
N VAL A 832 41.86 52.43 10.30
CA VAL A 832 42.23 52.86 11.66
C VAL A 832 41.44 52.03 12.66
N ILE A 833 42.08 51.57 13.73
CA ILE A 833 41.50 50.76 14.79
C ILE A 833 41.86 51.39 16.15
N ILE A 834 40.86 51.71 16.95
CA ILE A 834 41.06 52.16 18.34
C ILE A 834 41.07 50.91 19.23
N TYR A 835 42.01 50.82 20.16
CA TYR A 835 42.14 49.73 21.12
C TYR A 835 42.06 50.23 22.56
N ASN A 836 41.39 49.50 23.45
CA ASN A 836 41.63 49.57 24.89
C ASN A 836 42.63 48.46 25.28
N GLY A 837 43.84 48.83 25.68
CA GLY A 837 44.92 47.90 26.01
C GLY A 837 45.41 47.09 24.79
N THR A 838 44.73 45.98 24.50
CA THR A 838 44.92 45.11 23.32
C THR A 838 43.59 44.74 22.62
N ILE A 839 42.45 45.19 23.15
CA ILE A 839 41.12 44.86 22.62
C ILE A 839 40.69 45.97 21.64
N PRO A 840 40.38 45.66 20.36
CA PRO A 840 39.84 46.67 19.45
C PRO A 840 38.42 47.05 19.87
N ILE A 841 38.17 48.34 20.03
CA ILE A 841 36.88 48.91 20.51
C ILE A 841 36.16 49.76 19.46
N ALA A 842 36.87 50.23 18.42
CA ALA A 842 36.28 50.90 17.27
C ALA A 842 37.19 50.78 16.04
N SER A 843 36.65 50.93 14.84
CA SER A 843 37.44 51.04 13.61
C SER A 843 36.80 51.98 12.59
N VAL A 844 37.61 52.56 11.70
CA VAL A 844 37.16 53.47 10.64
C VAL A 844 38.14 53.45 9.47
N VAL A 845 37.62 53.48 8.23
CA VAL A 845 38.47 53.62 7.03
C VAL A 845 38.83 55.08 6.83
N ALA A 846 40.11 55.37 6.60
CA ALA A 846 40.61 56.70 6.31
C ALA A 846 40.07 57.20 4.96
N GLY A 847 39.37 58.35 5.01
CA GLY A 847 38.81 59.00 3.83
C GLY A 847 39.86 59.75 3.02
N SER A 848 39.39 60.57 2.08
CA SER A 848 40.30 61.24 1.13
C SER A 848 41.33 62.16 1.80
N GLY A 849 42.59 61.98 1.40
CA GLY A 849 43.74 62.61 2.05
C GLY A 849 44.14 61.99 3.40
N GLY A 850 43.67 60.78 3.73
CA GLY A 850 43.99 60.06 4.97
C GLY A 850 43.19 60.52 6.19
N VAL A 851 42.24 61.45 6.05
CA VAL A 851 41.50 62.03 7.19
C VAL A 851 40.46 61.05 7.72
N TRP A 852 40.39 60.89 9.05
CA TRP A 852 39.45 60.00 9.72
C TRP A 852 38.90 60.59 11.03
N SER A 853 37.71 60.14 11.41
CA SER A 853 37.09 60.42 12.72
C SER A 853 36.15 59.27 13.08
N THR A 854 36.15 58.83 14.33
CA THR A 854 35.24 57.78 14.83
C THR A 854 34.85 58.04 16.29
N PRO A 855 33.57 57.87 16.68
CA PRO A 855 33.19 57.89 18.09
C PRO A 855 33.64 56.60 18.79
N VAL A 856 33.91 56.72 20.08
CA VAL A 856 34.27 55.63 21.00
C VAL A 856 33.46 55.84 22.26
N ASN A 857 32.64 54.87 22.63
CA ASN A 857 31.81 54.95 23.84
C ASN A 857 32.45 54.13 24.95
N LEU A 858 32.86 54.81 26.02
CA LEU A 858 33.32 54.22 27.27
C LEU A 858 32.10 53.83 28.11
N LYS A 859 32.14 52.70 28.80
CA LYS A 859 30.97 52.10 29.44
C LYS A 859 30.85 52.37 30.94
N ASP A 860 31.99 52.38 31.63
CA ASP A 860 32.06 52.23 33.09
C ASP A 860 33.11 53.21 33.65
N ASP A 861 32.91 53.70 34.87
CA ASP A 861 33.85 54.58 35.55
C ASP A 861 35.18 53.84 35.81
N ALA A 862 36.20 54.17 35.03
CA ALA A 862 37.45 53.43 34.95
C ALA A 862 38.56 54.24 34.25
N THR A 863 39.81 53.80 34.46
CA THR A 863 40.96 54.22 33.63
C THR A 863 41.07 53.34 32.37
N TYR A 864 40.97 53.96 31.20
CA TYR A 864 41.07 53.34 29.89
C TYR A 864 42.44 53.62 29.24
N ASP A 865 43.14 52.58 28.77
CA ASP A 865 44.45 52.68 28.12
C ASP A 865 44.30 52.67 26.58
N LEU A 866 43.97 53.82 26.02
CA LEU A 866 43.52 53.93 24.63
C LEU A 866 44.69 54.06 23.65
N LYS A 867 44.81 53.11 22.72
CA LYS A 867 45.80 53.11 21.62
C LYS A 867 45.09 53.24 20.29
N VAL A 868 45.86 53.61 19.27
CA VAL A 868 45.39 53.59 17.89
C VAL A 868 46.37 52.76 17.06
N GLY A 869 45.84 51.77 16.35
CA GLY A 869 46.54 50.94 15.37
C GLY A 869 45.89 51.05 13.99
N TYR A 870 46.57 50.53 12.98
CA TYR A 870 46.27 50.81 11.59
C TYR A 870 46.68 49.66 10.70
N THR A 871 45.90 49.39 9.66
CA THR A 871 46.20 48.38 8.66
C THR A 871 46.07 48.96 7.26
N ASP A 872 47.02 48.65 6.38
CA ASP A 872 46.88 49.00 4.95
C ASP A 872 45.97 48.00 4.21
N SER A 873 45.83 48.20 2.89
CA SER A 873 45.08 47.31 1.99
C SER A 873 45.64 45.88 1.90
N ALA A 874 46.94 45.69 2.17
CA ALA A 874 47.59 44.38 2.17
C ALA A 874 47.47 43.66 3.53
N THR A 875 46.88 44.29 4.55
CA THR A 875 46.79 43.88 5.96
C THR A 875 48.13 43.90 6.72
N ASN A 876 49.05 44.80 6.35
CA ASN A 876 50.22 45.10 7.18
C ASN A 876 49.79 46.03 8.32
N GLU A 877 50.10 45.66 9.56
CA GLU A 877 49.65 46.40 10.74
C GLU A 877 50.75 47.25 11.37
N THR A 878 50.42 48.47 11.79
CA THR A 878 51.22 49.33 12.68
C THR A 878 50.37 49.72 13.88
N ILE A 879 50.89 49.65 15.10
CA ILE A 879 50.19 50.08 16.33
C ILE A 879 51.01 51.15 17.05
N GLN A 880 50.37 52.24 17.49
CA GLN A 880 51.03 53.26 18.33
C GLN A 880 51.53 52.60 19.63
N PRO A 881 52.84 52.71 19.96
CA PRO A 881 53.44 51.98 21.07
C PRO A 881 53.10 52.56 22.45
N VAL A 882 52.51 53.75 22.53
CA VAL A 882 52.17 54.45 23.78
C VAL A 882 50.66 54.70 23.83
N PRO A 883 49.93 54.17 24.84
CA PRO A 883 48.52 54.51 25.05
C PRO A 883 48.35 55.94 25.56
N VAL A 884 47.18 56.52 25.29
CA VAL A 884 46.66 57.67 26.01
C VAL A 884 45.75 57.14 27.11
N SER A 885 46.14 57.34 28.36
CA SER A 885 45.35 56.94 29.53
C SER A 885 44.28 57.99 29.82
N ILE A 886 43.00 57.61 29.85
CA ILE A 886 41.85 58.50 30.10
C ILE A 886 41.04 57.92 31.27
N GLU A 887 40.56 58.76 32.17
CA GLU A 887 39.73 58.36 33.31
C GLU A 887 38.29 58.85 33.10
N LEU A 888 37.33 57.91 33.13
CA LEU A 888 35.90 58.19 33.17
C LEU A 888 35.45 58.16 34.65
N ASP A 889 34.78 59.21 35.09
CA ASP A 889 34.26 59.40 36.45
C ASP A 889 32.95 60.20 36.34
N THR A 890 31.83 59.59 36.67
CA THR A 890 30.48 60.11 36.41
C THR A 890 29.63 60.29 37.66
N GLU A 891 30.13 59.94 38.84
CA GLU A 891 29.41 60.00 40.10
C GLU A 891 30.15 60.75 41.23
N ALA A 892 29.41 61.61 41.94
CA ALA A 892 29.88 62.26 43.17
C ALA A 892 29.11 61.75 44.38
N LEU A 893 29.79 61.13 45.35
CA LEU A 893 29.15 60.64 46.58
C LEU A 893 28.82 61.78 47.56
N ALA A 894 27.73 61.65 48.32
CA ALA A 894 27.34 62.67 49.30
C ALA A 894 28.32 62.73 50.49
N PRO A 895 28.61 63.93 51.05
CA PRO A 895 29.53 64.05 52.19
C PRO A 895 29.15 63.12 53.36
N SER A 896 30.04 62.21 53.70
CA SER A 896 29.89 61.24 54.79
C SER A 896 30.44 61.79 56.11
N ASP A 897 30.05 61.22 57.25
CA ASP A 897 30.51 61.60 58.59
C ASP A 897 30.55 63.11 58.89
N VAL A 898 29.57 63.85 58.36
CA VAL A 898 29.43 65.29 58.65
C VAL A 898 29.02 65.47 60.10
N THR A 899 29.85 66.21 60.83
CA THR A 899 29.71 66.51 62.24
C THR A 899 29.47 68.01 62.45
N LEU A 900 28.90 68.34 63.61
CA LEU A 900 28.62 69.71 64.01
C LEU A 900 29.05 69.90 65.47
N ASP A 901 30.16 70.61 65.68
CA ASP A 901 30.69 70.94 67.01
C ASP A 901 30.29 72.38 67.42
N PHE A 902 30.12 72.59 68.73
CA PHE A 902 29.74 73.85 69.35
C PHE A 902 30.67 74.25 70.51
N SER A 903 31.78 73.52 70.70
CA SER A 903 32.70 73.68 71.84
C SER A 903 33.31 75.09 71.99
N THR A 904 33.28 75.90 70.93
CA THR A 904 33.85 77.25 70.83
C THR A 904 32.82 78.39 70.94
N GLY A 905 31.52 78.10 70.86
CA GLY A 905 30.45 79.10 70.88
C GLY A 905 29.96 79.58 69.51
N THR A 906 30.62 79.20 68.43
CA THR A 906 30.10 79.21 67.04
C THR A 906 29.91 77.77 66.56
N PRO A 907 28.93 77.49 65.67
CA PRO A 907 28.77 76.16 65.11
C PRO A 907 29.83 75.90 64.05
N VAL A 908 30.57 74.80 64.20
CA VAL A 908 31.57 74.33 63.24
C VAL A 908 31.03 73.07 62.57
N LEU A 909 30.80 73.14 61.26
CA LEU A 909 30.38 72.02 60.44
C LEU A 909 31.63 71.39 59.79
N SER A 910 31.83 70.08 59.91
CA SER A 910 33.06 69.45 59.42
C SER A 910 32.87 67.99 59.01
N GLY A 911 33.52 67.61 57.92
CA GLY A 911 33.70 66.21 57.52
C GLY A 911 35.08 65.70 57.93
N ALA A 912 35.15 64.45 58.40
CA ALA A 912 36.40 63.76 58.66
C ALA A 912 37.20 63.49 57.37
N ALA A 913 38.44 62.99 57.49
CA ALA A 913 39.18 62.51 56.32
C ALA A 913 38.40 61.37 55.63
N GLY A 914 38.26 61.45 54.31
CA GLY A 914 37.37 60.59 53.51
C GLY A 914 35.88 60.94 53.56
N SER A 915 35.50 62.08 54.17
CA SER A 915 34.10 62.57 54.16
C SER A 915 33.61 62.85 52.74
N VAL A 916 34.48 63.49 51.96
CA VAL A 916 34.29 63.88 50.57
C VAL A 916 35.53 63.48 49.79
N GLU A 917 35.46 63.58 48.47
CA GLU A 917 36.64 63.38 47.64
C GLU A 917 37.73 64.44 47.86
N ALA A 918 38.97 64.03 47.61
CA ALA A 918 40.13 64.88 47.81
C ALA A 918 40.07 66.12 46.89
N GLU A 919 40.24 67.31 47.48
CA GLU A 919 40.14 68.60 46.79
C GLU A 919 38.75 68.91 46.19
N ALA A 920 37.70 68.15 46.48
CA ALA A 920 36.33 68.45 46.04
C ALA A 920 35.79 69.78 46.61
N ASP A 921 34.86 70.43 45.91
CA ASP A 921 34.22 71.68 46.38
C ASP A 921 32.95 71.38 47.18
N VAL A 922 33.00 71.54 48.50
CA VAL A 922 31.91 71.24 49.43
C VAL A 922 31.02 72.46 49.65
N THR A 923 29.81 72.42 49.12
CA THR A 923 28.81 73.49 49.28
C THR A 923 27.99 73.27 50.54
N ILE A 924 27.89 74.29 51.38
CA ILE A 924 27.21 74.28 52.68
C ILE A 924 25.85 74.96 52.56
N TYR A 925 24.83 74.33 53.13
CA TYR A 925 23.45 74.80 53.12
C TYR A 925 22.97 75.11 54.53
N GLN A 926 22.33 76.26 54.70
CA GLN A 926 21.63 76.65 55.92
C GLN A 926 20.13 76.73 55.62
N ASN A 927 19.32 75.94 56.34
CA ASN A 927 17.88 75.80 56.13
C ASN A 927 17.50 75.48 54.66
N GLY A 928 18.34 74.71 53.96
CA GLY A 928 18.15 74.30 52.56
C GLY A 928 18.61 75.31 51.49
N VAL A 929 19.18 76.45 51.88
CA VAL A 929 19.74 77.46 50.95
C VAL A 929 21.26 77.40 51.01
N PRO A 930 21.98 77.35 49.86
CA PRO A 930 23.45 77.37 49.87
C PRO A 930 23.93 78.72 50.42
N VAL A 931 24.82 78.67 51.40
CA VAL A 931 25.36 79.85 52.10
C VAL A 931 26.85 80.04 51.87
N ASP A 932 27.59 78.97 51.60
CA ASP A 932 29.05 79.02 51.38
C ASP A 932 29.54 77.77 50.61
N THR A 933 30.78 77.80 50.14
CA THR A 933 31.47 76.64 49.54
C THR A 933 32.93 76.61 50.01
N VAL A 934 33.37 75.48 50.58
CA VAL A 934 34.74 75.25 51.04
C VAL A 934 35.39 74.13 50.22
N LYS A 935 36.65 74.28 49.85
CA LYS A 935 37.40 73.20 49.20
C LYS A 935 37.87 72.19 50.26
N ALA A 936 37.68 70.90 49.99
CA ALA A 936 38.18 69.81 50.81
C ALA A 936 39.71 69.74 50.76
N ASN A 937 40.31 69.19 51.81
CA ASN A 937 41.75 68.88 51.82
C ASN A 937 42.04 67.65 50.95
N ALA A 938 43.31 67.45 50.61
CA ALA A 938 43.81 66.26 49.90
C ALA A 938 43.57 64.90 50.61
N ASP A 939 43.06 64.88 51.85
CA ASP A 939 42.63 63.67 52.57
C ASP A 939 41.09 63.54 52.65
N GLY A 940 40.33 64.38 51.94
CA GLY A 940 38.87 64.38 51.97
C GLY A 940 38.24 64.97 53.23
N SER A 941 39.04 65.59 54.12
CA SER A 941 38.51 66.33 55.27
C SER A 941 38.14 67.76 54.89
N TRP A 942 37.14 68.33 55.54
CA TRP A 942 36.73 69.73 55.34
C TRP A 942 36.13 70.32 56.61
N GLN A 943 36.20 71.64 56.73
CA GLN A 943 35.66 72.38 57.87
C GLN A 943 35.12 73.73 57.42
N TRP A 944 33.96 74.10 57.94
CA TRP A 944 33.31 75.38 57.75
C TRP A 944 32.82 75.95 59.09
N GLU A 945 32.96 77.26 59.27
CA GLU A 945 32.32 78.02 60.34
C GLU A 945 31.71 79.30 59.75
N PRO A 946 30.55 79.77 60.26
CA PRO A 946 29.94 80.98 59.72
C PRO A 946 30.74 82.23 60.12
N ASP A 947 30.94 83.14 59.15
CA ASP A 947 31.63 84.44 59.29
C ASP A 947 31.12 85.33 60.46
N SER A 948 29.94 85.05 61.01
CA SER A 948 29.38 85.76 62.14
C SER A 948 28.57 84.83 63.04
N ALA A 949 28.53 85.14 64.35
CA ALA A 949 27.75 84.38 65.31
C ALA A 949 26.26 84.40 64.96
N LEU A 950 25.63 83.23 65.02
CA LEU A 950 24.19 83.10 64.80
C LEU A 950 23.40 83.78 65.92
N ASP A 951 22.25 84.37 65.56
CA ASP A 951 21.25 84.87 66.49
C ASP A 951 20.60 83.72 67.29
N VAL A 952 19.91 84.07 68.39
CA VAL A 952 19.20 83.08 69.22
C VAL A 952 18.02 82.50 68.42
N GLY A 953 18.14 81.23 68.02
CA GLY A 953 17.13 80.53 67.24
C GLY A 953 17.48 79.07 66.96
N SER A 954 16.67 78.44 66.10
CA SER A 954 16.87 77.07 65.61
C SER A 954 17.37 77.09 64.16
N TYR A 955 18.40 76.30 63.86
CA TYR A 955 19.04 76.23 62.54
C TYR A 955 19.26 74.78 62.10
N ASN A 956 19.13 74.51 60.80
CA ASN A 956 19.46 73.23 60.18
C ASN A 956 20.58 73.42 59.15
N PHE A 957 21.59 72.54 59.17
CA PHE A 957 22.73 72.57 58.24
C PHE A 957 22.87 71.26 57.46
N SER A 958 23.19 71.34 56.16
CA SER A 958 23.55 70.20 55.30
C SER A 958 24.69 70.59 54.35
N ALA A 959 25.33 69.62 53.70
CA ALA A 959 26.39 69.84 52.71
C ALA A 959 26.23 68.96 51.46
N SER A 960 26.82 69.33 50.34
CA SER A 960 27.05 68.47 49.17
C SER A 960 28.46 68.71 48.62
N GLN A 961 29.02 67.78 47.86
CA GLN A 961 30.29 68.00 47.14
C GLN A 961 30.07 68.16 45.63
N THR A 962 31.00 68.83 44.97
CA THR A 962 31.28 68.69 43.54
C THR A 962 32.70 68.15 43.38
N ASP A 963 32.86 67.04 42.68
CA ASP A 963 34.14 66.35 42.48
C ASP A 963 35.05 67.06 41.45
N ASN A 964 36.16 66.40 41.08
CA ASN A 964 37.12 66.91 40.10
C ASN A 964 36.71 66.63 38.63
N ALA A 965 35.84 65.65 38.36
CA ALA A 965 35.25 65.40 37.03
C ALA A 965 34.07 66.34 36.73
N GLY A 966 33.57 67.04 37.74
CA GLY A 966 32.46 68.00 37.70
C GLY A 966 31.10 67.41 38.07
N ASN A 967 31.02 66.18 38.60
CA ASN A 967 29.75 65.63 39.09
C ASN A 967 29.42 66.23 40.46
N THR A 968 28.14 66.31 40.83
CA THR A 968 27.69 66.98 42.06
C THR A 968 26.76 66.07 42.84
N SER A 969 27.10 65.85 44.10
CA SER A 969 26.42 64.90 44.96
C SER A 969 25.04 65.39 45.40
N VAL A 970 24.22 64.46 45.90
CA VAL A 970 23.07 64.82 46.74
C VAL A 970 23.54 65.46 48.07
N GLN A 971 22.65 66.18 48.74
CA GLN A 971 22.94 66.77 50.05
C GLN A 971 22.89 65.74 51.18
N THR A 972 23.69 65.97 52.23
CA THR A 972 23.60 65.25 53.50
C THR A 972 22.26 65.46 54.21
N ALA A 973 21.95 64.56 55.14
CA ALA A 973 20.91 64.80 56.15
C ALA A 973 21.18 66.10 56.93
N SER A 974 20.12 66.78 57.36
CA SER A 974 20.23 68.06 58.08
C SER A 974 20.56 67.88 59.57
N LEU A 975 21.58 68.61 60.03
CA LEU A 975 22.02 68.69 61.43
C LEU A 975 21.44 69.94 62.11
N ALA A 976 20.76 69.75 63.24
CA ALA A 976 20.01 70.81 63.93
C ALA A 976 20.77 71.45 65.12
N TYR A 977 20.64 72.77 65.29
CA TYR A 977 21.29 73.56 66.36
C TYR A 977 20.33 74.53 67.05
N ASN A 978 20.51 74.75 68.37
CA ASN A 978 19.79 75.70 69.23
C ASN A 978 20.74 76.40 70.23
N GLN A 979 20.58 77.69 70.47
CA GLN A 979 21.43 78.53 71.35
C GLN A 979 20.69 78.93 72.66
N LEU A 980 21.30 78.79 73.85
CA LEU A 980 20.64 78.91 75.19
C LEU A 980 21.46 79.69 76.25
N SER A 981 20.87 79.97 77.45
CA SER A 981 21.50 80.69 78.58
C SER A 981 21.38 79.99 79.97
N ALA A 982 22.14 80.40 81.00
CA ALA A 982 22.48 79.60 82.18
C ALA A 982 21.86 80.01 83.55
N GLY A 983 21.82 79.08 84.52
CA GLY A 983 21.15 79.18 85.84
C GLY A 983 21.92 79.83 87.01
N TRP A 984 21.31 79.89 88.21
CA TRP A 984 21.61 80.93 89.24
C TRP A 984 22.00 80.43 90.67
N ASP A 985 23.06 81.03 91.25
CA ASP A 985 23.51 80.85 92.65
C ASP A 985 23.52 82.23 93.36
N PHE A 986 22.95 82.32 94.58
CA PHE A 986 22.73 83.60 95.28
C PHE A 986 23.49 83.70 96.62
N SER A 987 24.60 82.98 96.78
CA SER A 987 25.34 82.86 98.04
C SER A 987 26.43 83.92 98.31
N ASP A 988 26.44 85.04 97.56
CA ASP A 988 27.48 86.07 97.67
C ASP A 988 27.16 87.23 98.65
N LYS A 989 28.18 88.04 98.95
CA LYS A 989 28.25 88.80 100.22
C LYS A 989 27.40 90.07 100.32
N ASN A 990 26.65 90.46 99.28
CA ASN A 990 26.05 91.81 99.15
C ASN A 990 24.58 91.84 98.66
N ASN A 991 23.69 91.02 99.23
CA ASN A 991 22.23 91.10 99.04
C ASN A 991 21.75 91.28 97.57
N LEU A 992 22.26 90.46 96.64
CA LEU A 992 21.96 90.60 95.21
C LEU A 992 20.61 89.98 94.80
N GLY A 993 19.54 90.66 95.22
CA GLY A 993 18.18 90.47 94.69
C GLY A 993 17.27 89.56 95.51
N TRP A 994 17.43 89.55 96.84
CA TRP A 994 16.41 89.06 97.77
C TRP A 994 15.89 90.24 98.60
N ASP A 995 14.56 90.39 98.65
CA ASP A 995 13.87 91.44 99.38
C ASP A 995 13.44 90.93 100.76
N LEU A 996 13.42 91.80 101.78
CA LEU A 996 12.87 91.46 103.10
C LEU A 996 11.32 91.44 103.07
N GLY A 997 10.75 90.41 103.67
CA GLY A 997 9.31 90.18 103.73
C GLY A 997 8.61 90.77 104.97
N GLY A 998 7.30 90.95 104.82
CA GLY A 998 6.34 91.08 105.92
C GLY A 998 6.74 91.97 107.12
N GLY A 999 6.94 91.32 108.27
CA GLY A 999 7.32 91.99 109.52
C GLY A 999 8.81 92.33 109.61
N TYR A 1000 9.67 91.53 108.97
CA TYR A 1000 11.13 91.67 109.01
C TYR A 1000 11.62 92.89 108.20
N ALA A 1001 10.86 93.34 107.21
CA ALA A 1001 11.11 94.58 106.47
C ALA A 1001 10.89 95.87 107.29
N LYS A 1002 10.23 95.80 108.47
CA LYS A 1002 9.81 97.00 109.22
C LYS A 1002 10.85 97.52 110.21
N ASP A 1003 11.77 96.68 110.66
CA ASP A 1003 12.96 97.08 111.42
C ASP A 1003 14.24 96.52 110.76
N PRO A 1004 14.66 97.09 109.61
CA PRO A 1004 15.89 96.66 108.95
C PRO A 1004 17.16 97.07 109.72
N GLY A 1005 17.05 97.82 110.82
CA GLY A 1005 18.21 98.27 111.60
C GLY A 1005 18.92 97.14 112.36
N ASN A 1006 18.18 96.08 112.71
CA ASN A 1006 18.72 94.88 113.37
C ASN A 1006 18.94 93.69 112.41
N ASN A 1007 18.47 93.79 111.17
CA ASN A 1007 18.58 92.73 110.16
C ASN A 1007 19.72 93.06 109.19
N TYR A 1008 20.80 92.28 109.21
CA TYR A 1008 22.02 92.60 108.45
C TYR A 1008 22.71 91.38 107.86
N TRP A 1009 23.21 91.54 106.63
CA TRP A 1009 24.09 90.57 105.98
C TRP A 1009 25.52 90.74 106.49
N ILE A 1010 26.13 89.67 106.98
CA ILE A 1010 27.58 89.59 107.23
C ILE A 1010 28.13 88.34 106.54
N SER A 1011 29.00 88.58 105.55
CA SER A 1011 29.79 87.54 104.87
C SER A 1011 29.00 86.38 104.24
N GLY A 1012 27.86 86.67 103.60
CA GLY A 1012 27.03 85.67 102.90
C GLY A 1012 25.93 85.05 103.78
N ASN A 1013 25.85 85.49 105.04
CA ASN A 1013 24.84 85.07 106.00
C ASN A 1013 23.99 86.29 106.39
N MET A 1014 22.66 86.18 106.31
CA MET A 1014 21.72 87.17 106.82
C MET A 1014 21.42 86.86 108.28
N TYR A 1015 21.72 87.78 109.18
CA TYR A 1015 21.22 87.75 110.56
C TYR A 1015 19.86 88.45 110.62
N LEU A 1016 18.87 87.79 111.22
CA LEU A 1016 17.53 88.30 111.44
C LEU A 1016 17.21 88.24 112.93
N GLY A 1017 16.89 89.38 113.53
CA GLY A 1017 16.55 89.46 114.95
C GLY A 1017 15.95 90.80 115.34
N THR A 1018 15.11 90.83 116.38
CA THR A 1018 14.45 92.07 116.82
C THR A 1018 15.05 92.62 118.11
N GLY A 1019 15.54 93.85 118.03
CA GLY A 1019 16.14 94.57 119.15
C GLY A 1019 15.12 95.08 120.15
N ILE A 1020 14.54 94.16 120.93
CA ILE A 1020 13.62 94.38 122.06
C ILE A 1020 12.18 94.72 121.63
N ASP A 1021 11.23 93.88 122.08
CA ASP A 1021 9.78 93.91 121.87
C ASP A 1021 9.23 93.47 120.48
N SER A 1022 9.07 92.14 120.35
CA SER A 1022 8.24 91.35 119.40
C SER A 1022 8.83 90.93 118.03
N ASP A 1023 9.15 89.62 117.93
CA ASP A 1023 9.52 88.89 116.71
C ASP A 1023 8.25 88.44 115.93
N PRO A 1024 8.04 88.92 114.68
CA PRO A 1024 6.81 88.64 113.93
C PRO A 1024 6.83 87.30 113.19
N LYS A 1025 5.72 86.56 113.25
CA LYS A 1025 5.41 85.45 112.31
C LYS A 1025 5.07 86.00 110.93
N GLY A 1026 5.61 85.40 109.86
CA GLY A 1026 5.31 85.76 108.47
C GLY A 1026 6.48 85.54 107.49
N GLU A 1027 6.32 86.04 106.27
CA GLU A 1027 7.37 86.07 105.23
C GLU A 1027 8.62 86.84 105.71
N VAL A 1028 9.79 86.29 105.38
CA VAL A 1028 11.11 86.73 105.86
C VAL A 1028 11.96 87.29 104.73
N LEU A 1029 12.13 86.54 103.64
CA LEU A 1029 12.88 86.91 102.44
C LEU A 1029 12.13 86.41 101.20
N TYR A 1030 12.08 87.19 100.12
CA TYR A 1030 11.47 86.77 98.86
C TYR A 1030 12.21 87.26 97.60
N ARG A 1031 11.93 86.65 96.44
CA ARG A 1031 12.39 87.06 95.11
C ARG A 1031 11.39 86.66 94.01
N GLU A 1032 11.16 87.52 93.02
CA GLU A 1032 10.40 87.20 91.80
C GLU A 1032 11.31 86.57 90.74
N MET A 1033 10.91 85.44 90.13
CA MET A 1033 11.65 84.77 89.04
C MET A 1033 10.69 84.18 88.01
N GLU A 1034 11.10 84.13 86.74
CA GLU A 1034 10.31 83.56 85.65
C GLU A 1034 10.51 82.04 85.57
N LEU A 1035 9.40 81.31 85.50
CA LEU A 1035 9.35 79.85 85.43
C LEU A 1035 8.84 79.40 84.06
N VAL A 1036 9.27 78.21 83.64
CA VAL A 1036 8.81 77.55 82.40
C VAL A 1036 8.01 76.31 82.76
N LYS A 1037 6.82 76.17 82.17
CA LYS A 1037 5.89 75.07 82.45
C LYS A 1037 6.49 73.72 82.08
N GLY A 1038 6.35 72.76 82.99
CA GLY A 1038 6.89 71.40 82.84
C GLY A 1038 8.35 71.27 83.27
N HIS A 1039 9.08 72.37 83.47
CA HIS A 1039 10.45 72.32 83.97
C HIS A 1039 10.51 71.99 85.47
N ILE A 1040 11.57 71.29 85.89
CA ILE A 1040 11.76 70.80 87.25
C ILE A 1040 12.84 71.63 87.96
N TYR A 1041 12.41 72.41 88.96
CA TYR A 1041 13.27 73.33 89.69
C TYR A 1041 13.60 72.81 91.10
N THR A 1042 14.84 72.99 91.54
CA THR A 1042 15.31 72.67 92.90
C THR A 1042 15.80 73.93 93.60
N PHE A 1043 15.15 74.30 94.71
CA PHE A 1043 15.52 75.43 95.57
C PHE A 1043 16.14 74.94 96.89
N SER A 1044 17.17 75.61 97.39
CA SER A 1044 17.77 75.29 98.70
C SER A 1044 18.31 76.51 99.44
N PHE A 1045 18.40 76.42 100.78
CA PHE A 1045 19.07 77.38 101.66
C PHE A 1045 19.51 76.72 102.98
N GLU A 1046 20.33 77.41 103.77
CA GLU A 1046 20.72 76.97 105.12
C GLU A 1046 20.30 77.98 106.18
N SER A 1047 20.01 77.51 107.41
CA SER A 1047 19.66 78.38 108.53
C SER A 1047 19.98 77.78 109.90
N TRP A 1048 20.10 78.63 110.92
CA TRP A 1048 20.35 78.23 112.33
C TRP A 1048 19.80 79.24 113.33
N GLY A 1049 19.39 78.76 114.51
CA GLY A 1049 18.89 79.59 115.61
C GLY A 1049 20.02 80.21 116.43
N ALA A 1050 19.89 81.51 116.70
CA ALA A 1050 20.82 82.31 117.52
C ALA A 1050 20.28 82.66 118.92
N GLY A 1051 18.96 82.55 119.13
CA GLY A 1051 18.29 82.83 120.40
C GLY A 1051 17.98 81.60 121.29
N SER A 1052 17.34 81.84 122.43
CA SER A 1052 16.88 80.79 123.36
C SER A 1052 15.48 80.24 123.03
N ASN A 1053 14.71 80.94 122.21
CA ASN A 1053 13.47 80.46 121.60
C ASN A 1053 13.76 80.17 120.11
N LEU A 1054 13.26 79.05 119.59
CA LEU A 1054 13.70 78.52 118.30
C LEU A 1054 12.68 78.82 117.20
N ALA A 1055 13.13 79.44 116.11
CA ALA A 1055 12.30 79.77 114.95
C ALA A 1055 11.77 78.52 114.23
N GLN A 1056 10.75 78.69 113.39
CA GLN A 1056 10.21 77.62 112.55
C GLN A 1056 10.19 78.08 111.09
N LEU A 1057 11.16 77.66 110.28
CA LEU A 1057 11.30 78.16 108.90
C LEU A 1057 10.74 77.18 107.87
N GLY A 1058 10.06 77.72 106.85
CA GLY A 1058 9.52 76.99 105.70
C GLY A 1058 9.62 77.80 104.40
N LEU A 1059 9.13 77.23 103.29
CA LEU A 1059 9.18 77.82 101.94
C LEU A 1059 7.81 77.90 101.27
N MET A 1060 7.61 78.97 100.51
CA MET A 1060 6.46 79.17 99.63
C MET A 1060 6.90 79.53 98.21
N VAL A 1061 6.08 79.16 97.22
CA VAL A 1061 6.16 79.65 95.83
C VAL A 1061 4.79 80.18 95.45
N GLY A 1062 4.70 81.45 95.03
CA GLY A 1062 3.44 82.17 94.93
C GLY A 1062 2.73 82.23 96.30
N SER A 1063 1.56 81.59 96.39
CA SER A 1063 0.80 81.42 97.64
C SER A 1063 1.00 80.06 98.31
N ASP A 1064 1.70 79.12 97.67
CA ASP A 1064 1.63 77.71 98.01
C ASP A 1064 2.84 77.28 98.84
N ILE A 1065 2.59 76.60 99.96
CA ILE A 1065 3.63 76.10 100.85
C ILE A 1065 4.28 74.86 100.23
N VAL A 1066 5.44 75.06 99.59
CA VAL A 1066 6.23 73.98 99.00
C VAL A 1066 7.08 73.24 100.04
N LEU A 1067 7.38 73.88 101.18
CA LEU A 1067 8.02 73.23 102.33
C LEU A 1067 7.41 73.74 103.64
N ASN A 1068 6.81 72.85 104.43
CA ASN A 1068 6.24 73.18 105.73
C ASN A 1068 7.31 73.72 106.69
N SER A 1069 6.88 74.58 107.62
CA SER A 1069 7.81 75.18 108.58
C SER A 1069 8.30 74.19 109.64
N GLU A 1070 9.61 74.15 109.87
CA GLU A 1070 10.24 73.25 110.84
C GLU A 1070 11.08 73.99 111.87
N VAL A 1071 11.02 73.55 113.13
CA VAL A 1071 11.79 74.13 114.25
C VAL A 1071 13.30 74.04 113.98
N LEU A 1072 14.00 75.17 114.12
CA LEU A 1072 15.46 75.24 114.04
C LEU A 1072 16.09 74.58 115.28
N PRO A 1073 17.20 73.85 115.14
CA PRO A 1073 17.98 73.38 116.28
C PRO A 1073 18.69 74.56 116.97
N GLY A 1074 18.75 74.53 118.31
CA GLY A 1074 19.35 75.59 119.11
C GLY A 1074 20.88 75.52 119.20
N GLY A 1075 21.52 76.69 119.35
CA GLY A 1075 22.95 76.80 119.63
C GLY A 1075 23.86 76.80 118.40
N ASN A 1076 23.51 77.57 117.35
CA ASN A 1076 24.26 77.68 116.09
C ASN A 1076 24.46 76.35 115.33
N VAL A 1077 23.51 75.42 115.43
CA VAL A 1077 23.50 74.22 114.59
C VAL A 1077 22.85 74.55 113.25
N HIS A 1078 23.61 74.41 112.16
CA HIS A 1078 23.12 74.65 110.80
C HIS A 1078 22.16 73.54 110.35
N LYS A 1079 21.11 73.95 109.62
CA LYS A 1079 20.13 73.07 108.99
C LYS A 1079 19.89 73.52 107.56
N THR A 1080 20.14 72.61 106.62
CA THR A 1080 19.88 72.81 105.19
C THR A 1080 18.43 72.43 104.87
N TYR A 1081 17.77 73.28 104.09
CA TYR A 1081 16.43 73.12 103.58
C TYR A 1081 16.53 73.01 102.06
N THR A 1082 15.90 72.01 101.46
CA THR A 1082 15.90 71.78 100.01
C THR A 1082 14.52 71.30 99.57
N VAL A 1083 14.01 71.83 98.46
CA VAL A 1083 12.74 71.44 97.86
C VAL A 1083 12.88 71.38 96.34
N THR A 1084 12.30 70.37 95.72
CA THR A 1084 12.21 70.24 94.26
C THR A 1084 10.75 70.21 93.85
N PHE A 1085 10.36 70.98 92.84
CA PHE A 1085 9.00 71.07 92.34
C PHE A 1085 9.01 71.29 90.82
N THR A 1086 7.94 70.86 90.14
CA THR A 1086 7.74 71.14 88.71
C THR A 1086 6.90 72.39 88.56
N ALA A 1087 7.31 73.34 87.72
CA ALA A 1087 6.48 74.50 87.42
C ALA A 1087 5.26 74.06 86.58
N THR A 1088 4.06 74.42 87.04
CA THR A 1088 2.79 74.01 86.39
C THR A 1088 2.30 75.02 85.36
N GLU A 1089 2.89 76.21 85.31
CA GLU A 1089 2.56 77.33 84.41
C GLU A 1089 3.82 78.12 84.06
N ASP A 1090 3.79 78.81 82.92
CA ASP A 1090 4.85 79.72 82.46
C ASP A 1090 4.64 81.12 83.05
N GLY A 1091 5.73 81.80 83.44
CA GLY A 1091 5.72 83.21 83.83
C GLY A 1091 6.34 83.52 85.20
N GLN A 1092 6.27 84.78 85.61
CA GLN A 1092 6.90 85.30 86.83
C GLN A 1092 6.16 84.83 88.10
N SER A 1093 6.91 84.26 89.05
CA SER A 1093 6.41 83.76 90.33
C SER A 1093 7.35 84.12 91.49
N ARG A 1094 6.77 84.30 92.69
CA ARG A 1094 7.48 84.72 93.90
C ARG A 1094 7.97 83.52 94.70
N PHE A 1095 9.26 83.47 94.99
CA PHE A 1095 9.89 82.50 95.90
C PHE A 1095 10.09 83.15 97.26
N SER A 1096 9.62 82.52 98.34
CA SER A 1096 9.62 83.12 99.68
C SER A 1096 10.04 82.14 100.78
N ILE A 1097 10.90 82.60 101.70
CA ILE A 1097 11.18 81.96 102.99
C ILE A 1097 10.30 82.63 104.05
N PHE A 1098 9.68 81.85 104.94
CA PHE A 1098 8.83 82.38 106.03
C PHE A 1098 9.18 81.77 107.40
N ASN A 1099 8.89 82.52 108.47
CA ASN A 1099 8.99 82.06 109.86
C ASN A 1099 7.58 81.93 110.47
N ASP A 1100 7.27 80.74 110.98
CA ASP A 1100 5.96 80.40 111.55
C ASP A 1100 5.87 80.62 113.06
N THR A 1101 6.99 80.97 113.72
CA THR A 1101 7.06 81.26 115.16
C THR A 1101 6.93 82.75 115.45
N ALA A 1102 6.00 83.13 116.33
CA ALA A 1102 5.94 84.45 116.93
C ALA A 1102 6.44 84.39 118.38
N SER A 1103 7.32 85.31 118.77
CA SER A 1103 7.83 85.41 120.14
C SER A 1103 7.88 86.86 120.61
N VAL A 1104 7.71 87.09 121.91
CA VAL A 1104 7.96 88.41 122.51
C VAL A 1104 9.45 88.62 122.87
N THR A 1105 10.25 87.55 122.86
CA THR A 1105 11.71 87.60 123.04
C THR A 1105 12.44 86.45 122.34
N GLY A 1106 13.51 86.76 121.60
CA GLY A 1106 14.63 85.86 121.33
C GLY A 1106 14.38 84.74 120.32
N ASN A 1107 13.61 85.01 119.26
CA ASN A 1107 13.41 84.15 118.08
C ASN A 1107 14.34 84.61 116.92
N ASP A 1108 15.62 84.80 117.24
CA ASP A 1108 16.63 85.26 116.29
C ASP A 1108 17.22 84.08 115.51
N PHE A 1109 17.45 84.24 114.20
CA PHE A 1109 17.99 83.20 113.33
C PHE A 1109 18.80 83.77 112.17
N ASN A 1110 19.58 82.91 111.52
CA ASN A 1110 20.37 83.27 110.35
C ASN A 1110 19.91 82.47 109.12
N ILE A 1111 20.12 83.02 107.93
CA ILE A 1111 19.92 82.36 106.63
C ILE A 1111 21.16 82.55 105.74
N SER A 1112 21.59 81.51 105.01
CA SER A 1112 22.70 81.55 104.05
C SER A 1112 22.49 80.57 102.88
N ASN A 1113 23.44 80.55 101.92
CA ASN A 1113 23.56 79.50 100.89
C ASN A 1113 22.30 79.27 100.02
N ILE A 1114 21.62 80.34 99.61
CA ILE A 1114 20.38 80.27 98.79
C ILE A 1114 20.69 79.95 97.32
N LYS A 1115 20.05 78.93 96.71
CA LYS A 1115 20.25 78.49 95.31
C LYS A 1115 18.96 78.05 94.61
N LEU A 1116 18.89 78.17 93.28
CA LEU A 1116 17.83 77.60 92.42
C LEU A 1116 18.44 76.97 91.14
N VAL A 1117 18.05 75.74 90.79
CA VAL A 1117 18.53 75.02 89.59
C VAL A 1117 17.36 74.42 88.80
N ASP A 1118 17.42 74.46 87.46
CA ASP A 1118 16.49 73.77 86.54
C ASP A 1118 17.15 72.50 86.00
N ASN A 1119 16.46 71.35 86.09
CA ASN A 1119 17.03 70.01 85.87
C ASN A 1119 16.48 69.30 84.60
N SER A 1120 15.91 70.03 83.64
CA SER A 1120 14.92 69.46 82.70
C SER A 1120 15.46 68.80 81.41
N LEU A 1121 16.79 68.71 81.18
CA LEU A 1121 17.36 68.24 79.90
C LEU A 1121 18.65 67.41 80.04
N SER A 1122 18.73 66.25 79.35
CA SER A 1122 20.01 65.57 79.04
C SER A 1122 19.96 64.65 77.79
N SER A 1123 20.61 65.11 76.71
CA SER A 1123 21.34 64.40 75.64
C SER A 1123 20.99 62.95 75.16
N ALA A 1124 20.68 62.88 73.85
CA ALA A 1124 21.14 61.91 72.82
C ALA A 1124 20.55 60.47 72.68
N GLY A 1125 20.32 60.06 71.41
CA GLY A 1125 20.21 58.65 70.98
C GLY A 1125 19.12 58.33 69.92
N VAL A 1126 19.52 57.91 68.71
CA VAL A 1126 18.67 57.40 67.60
C VAL A 1126 18.79 55.88 67.48
N LEU A 1127 17.81 55.18 66.87
CA LEU A 1127 17.92 53.76 66.46
C LEU A 1127 17.30 53.47 65.08
N THR A 1128 17.86 52.45 64.41
CA THR A 1128 17.66 52.02 63.01
C THR A 1128 16.74 50.79 62.86
N GLY A 1129 16.40 50.40 61.61
CA GLY A 1129 15.69 49.15 61.28
C GLY A 1129 15.74 48.79 59.79
N ILE A 1130 15.71 47.50 59.44
CA ILE A 1130 15.97 46.90 58.10
C ILE A 1130 14.78 46.03 57.64
N ASN A 1131 14.68 45.77 56.33
CA ASN A 1131 13.97 44.68 55.60
C ASN A 1131 12.50 44.88 55.16
N ASN A 1132 12.30 44.91 53.84
CA ASN A 1132 11.34 44.10 53.04
C ASN A 1132 11.54 44.37 51.54
N VAL A 1133 11.52 43.32 50.70
CA VAL A 1133 11.52 43.39 49.22
C VAL A 1133 10.10 43.63 48.69
N THR A 1134 9.96 44.38 47.59
CA THR A 1134 8.70 44.74 46.91
C THR A 1134 8.85 44.75 45.37
N ASP A 1135 7.82 45.13 44.61
CA ASP A 1135 7.78 45.19 43.12
C ASP A 1135 8.83 46.11 42.45
N GLU A 1136 9.87 46.54 43.16
CA GLU A 1136 10.93 47.44 42.69
C GLU A 1136 12.22 46.68 42.29
N ASP A 1137 12.31 45.38 42.60
CA ASP A 1137 13.52 44.55 42.43
C ASP A 1137 13.87 44.21 40.96
N PHE A 1138 12.89 44.12 40.05
CA PHE A 1138 13.13 43.83 38.62
C PHE A 1138 12.14 44.55 37.70
N THR A 1139 12.53 44.79 36.45
CA THR A 1139 11.70 45.39 35.39
C THR A 1139 11.72 44.53 34.13
N GLN A 1140 10.55 44.15 33.59
CA GLN A 1140 10.48 43.55 32.26
C GLN A 1140 10.30 44.63 31.17
N THR A 1141 11.27 44.75 30.27
CA THR A 1141 11.24 45.67 29.12
C THR A 1141 11.09 44.88 27.82
N GLY A 1142 9.84 44.69 27.37
CA GLY A 1142 9.55 43.88 26.20
C GLY A 1142 9.83 42.40 26.46
N HIS A 1143 10.82 41.82 25.79
CA HIS A 1143 11.23 40.43 25.98
C HIS A 1143 12.47 40.28 26.88
N GLU A 1144 12.93 41.36 27.50
CA GLU A 1144 14.11 41.37 28.38
C GLU A 1144 13.69 41.59 29.82
N LEU A 1145 14.28 40.82 30.74
CA LEU A 1145 14.10 40.96 32.18
C LEU A 1145 15.35 41.56 32.82
N LEU A 1146 15.23 42.74 33.43
CA LEU A 1146 16.32 43.46 34.07
C LEU A 1146 16.17 43.42 35.60
N LEU A 1147 17.24 43.13 36.34
CA LEU A 1147 17.29 43.38 37.80
C LEU A 1147 17.64 44.86 38.03
N ASN A 1148 17.02 45.51 39.01
CA ASN A 1148 17.20 46.96 39.25
C ASN A 1148 18.03 47.29 40.52
N HIS A 1149 18.67 46.31 41.16
CA HIS A 1149 19.25 46.44 42.50
C HIS A 1149 20.58 45.72 42.65
N ASP A 1150 21.47 46.31 43.44
CA ASP A 1150 22.83 45.81 43.61
C ASP A 1150 22.94 44.69 44.66
N GLU A 1151 23.79 43.68 44.38
CA GLU A 1151 23.97 42.45 45.20
C GLU A 1151 22.66 41.65 45.41
N ALA A 1152 21.72 41.75 44.47
CA ALA A 1152 20.42 41.08 44.54
C ALA A 1152 20.51 39.58 44.25
N VAL A 1153 19.68 38.79 44.93
CA VAL A 1153 19.52 37.34 44.65
C VAL A 1153 18.13 37.09 44.08
N LEU A 1154 18.03 37.02 42.75
CA LEU A 1154 16.78 36.66 42.07
C LEU A 1154 16.67 35.14 41.92
N ASP A 1155 15.48 34.62 42.19
CA ASP A 1155 15.08 33.24 41.90
C ASP A 1155 13.97 33.31 40.86
N LEU A 1156 14.27 32.89 39.62
CA LEU A 1156 13.37 33.06 38.49
C LEU A 1156 12.09 32.23 38.67
N SER A 1157 12.19 31.04 39.29
CA SER A 1157 11.03 30.20 39.61
C SER A 1157 10.06 30.85 40.61
N LYS A 1158 10.51 31.81 41.44
CA LYS A 1158 9.61 32.58 42.33
C LYS A 1158 8.86 33.71 41.62
N VAL A 1159 9.30 34.13 40.44
CA VAL A 1159 8.72 35.26 39.68
C VAL A 1159 8.18 34.86 38.30
N ALA A 1160 8.33 33.61 37.87
CA ALA A 1160 7.88 33.10 36.57
C ALA A 1160 6.37 33.32 36.29
N ASP A 1161 5.49 33.29 37.30
CA ASP A 1161 4.06 33.62 37.16
C ASP A 1161 3.79 35.12 36.89
N GLN A 1162 4.81 35.98 37.03
CA GLN A 1162 4.72 37.44 36.94
C GLN A 1162 5.31 38.01 35.63
N VAL A 1163 6.01 37.19 34.85
CA VAL A 1163 6.69 37.54 33.59
C VAL A 1163 6.26 36.60 32.45
N GLN A 1164 6.27 37.07 31.20
CA GLN A 1164 5.89 36.26 30.03
C GLN A 1164 6.74 36.61 28.80
N ASP A 1165 7.00 35.63 27.93
CA ASP A 1165 7.80 35.76 26.70
C ASP A 1165 9.19 36.40 26.95
N VAL A 1166 10.02 35.77 27.79
CA VAL A 1166 11.37 36.26 28.12
C VAL A 1166 12.39 35.63 27.16
N ASN A 1167 13.02 36.47 26.35
CA ASN A 1167 14.11 36.08 25.43
C ASN A 1167 15.49 36.27 26.08
N SER A 1168 15.65 37.29 26.94
CA SER A 1168 16.89 37.57 27.67
C SER A 1168 16.64 37.97 29.12
N VAL A 1169 17.60 37.66 30.00
CA VAL A 1169 17.72 38.21 31.35
C VAL A 1169 19.03 39.00 31.41
N SER A 1170 18.99 40.23 31.91
CA SER A 1170 20.18 41.06 32.10
C SER A 1170 20.43 41.35 33.58
N LEU A 1171 21.67 41.10 33.99
CA LEU A 1171 22.23 41.41 35.31
C LEU A 1171 23.20 42.62 35.25
N GLU A 1172 23.48 43.13 34.04
CA GLU A 1172 24.49 44.17 33.77
C GLU A 1172 24.23 45.45 34.57
N GLY A 1173 25.28 46.02 35.17
CA GLY A 1173 25.28 47.34 35.79
C GLY A 1173 24.82 47.41 37.25
N HIS A 1174 24.67 46.26 37.94
CA HIS A 1174 24.05 46.18 39.26
C HIS A 1174 24.87 45.37 40.29
N GLY A 1175 26.18 45.59 40.40
CA GLY A 1175 27.02 44.90 41.39
C GLY A 1175 27.10 43.38 41.21
N ALA A 1176 27.39 42.63 42.28
CA ALA A 1176 27.59 41.18 42.22
C ALA A 1176 26.28 40.41 42.48
N ASN A 1177 25.41 40.29 41.46
CA ASN A 1177 24.11 39.64 41.60
C ASN A 1177 24.19 38.11 41.57
N THR A 1178 23.11 37.45 41.97
CA THR A 1178 22.94 36.01 41.82
C THR A 1178 21.59 35.68 41.19
N LEU A 1179 21.61 35.03 40.03
CA LEU A 1179 20.42 34.50 39.36
C LEU A 1179 20.33 32.99 39.56
N ASN A 1180 19.26 32.52 40.20
CA ASN A 1180 18.91 31.10 40.28
C ASN A 1180 17.90 30.77 39.17
N ILE A 1181 18.21 29.77 38.34
CA ILE A 1181 17.40 29.37 37.18
C ILE A 1181 17.37 27.84 36.99
N SER A 1182 16.22 27.32 36.56
CA SER A 1182 15.99 25.91 36.28
C SER A 1182 15.59 25.64 34.82
N ILE A 1183 15.68 24.37 34.41
CA ILE A 1183 15.21 23.90 33.08
C ILE A 1183 13.72 24.22 32.86
N ASN A 1184 12.90 24.15 33.92
CA ASN A 1184 11.47 24.46 33.82
C ASN A 1184 11.20 25.94 33.54
N ASP A 1185 12.06 26.85 34.03
CA ASP A 1185 11.92 28.28 33.72
C ASP A 1185 12.22 28.55 32.25
N VAL A 1186 13.25 27.91 31.67
CA VAL A 1186 13.57 28.02 30.24
C VAL A 1186 12.48 27.40 29.35
N LEU A 1187 11.93 26.24 29.73
CA LEU A 1187 10.77 25.63 29.03
C LEU A 1187 9.52 26.52 29.06
N THR A 1188 9.31 27.24 30.15
CA THR A 1188 8.10 28.05 30.39
C THR A 1188 8.20 29.45 29.78
N LEU A 1189 9.35 30.11 29.94
CA LEU A 1189 9.55 31.52 29.60
C LEU A 1189 10.30 31.73 28.28
N GLY A 1190 11.22 30.82 27.93
CA GLY A 1190 12.08 30.89 26.75
C GLY A 1190 11.35 30.64 25.44
N LYS A 1191 12.04 30.88 24.32
CA LYS A 1191 11.44 30.89 22.98
C LYS A 1191 12.11 29.90 22.02
N GLU A 1192 11.29 29.23 21.21
CA GLU A 1192 11.73 28.25 20.21
C GLU A 1192 12.48 28.97 19.07
N ASP A 1193 13.59 28.39 18.61
CA ASP A 1193 14.40 28.84 17.47
C ASP A 1193 14.84 30.33 17.52
N LEU A 1194 15.23 30.83 18.69
CA LEU A 1194 15.58 32.24 18.91
C LEU A 1194 16.97 32.62 18.37
N TYR A 1195 17.93 31.70 18.43
CA TYR A 1195 19.34 31.86 18.05
C TYR A 1195 19.86 30.69 17.19
N PHE A 1196 19.45 29.45 17.49
CA PHE A 1196 19.73 28.26 16.69
C PHE A 1196 18.41 27.65 16.21
N GLN A 1197 18.35 27.18 14.96
CA GLN A 1197 17.14 26.55 14.39
C GLN A 1197 17.22 25.02 14.51
N ASP A 1198 16.99 24.53 15.73
CA ASP A 1198 17.09 23.12 16.11
C ASP A 1198 15.81 22.57 16.77
N GLY A 1199 14.82 23.43 17.04
CA GLY A 1199 13.60 23.12 17.80
C GLY A 1199 13.71 23.35 19.31
N SER A 1200 14.84 23.82 19.82
CA SER A 1200 15.05 24.03 21.26
C SER A 1200 14.44 25.35 21.74
N LYS A 1201 13.92 25.34 22.98
CA LYS A 1201 13.57 26.56 23.73
C LYS A 1201 14.84 27.23 24.24
N GLN A 1202 15.08 28.46 23.80
CA GLN A 1202 16.30 29.21 24.05
C GLN A 1202 16.04 30.44 24.94
N LEU A 1203 17.04 30.76 25.78
CA LEU A 1203 17.10 31.95 26.63
C LEU A 1203 18.55 32.48 26.68
N MET A 1204 18.73 33.79 26.71
CA MET A 1204 20.04 34.46 26.83
C MET A 1204 20.22 35.11 28.21
N ILE A 1205 21.42 35.05 28.78
CA ILE A 1205 21.77 35.74 30.03
C ILE A 1205 22.97 36.66 29.80
N ASN A 1206 22.76 37.94 30.07
CA ASN A 1206 23.76 39.01 30.04
C ASN A 1206 24.12 39.43 31.47
N GLY A 1207 25.34 39.90 31.70
CA GLY A 1207 25.81 40.22 33.04
C GLY A 1207 27.32 40.42 33.15
N ASP A 1208 27.72 40.93 34.31
CA ASP A 1208 29.07 41.32 34.65
C ASP A 1208 29.88 40.15 35.25
N LYS A 1209 31.20 40.37 35.38
CA LYS A 1209 32.15 39.33 35.81
C LYS A 1209 31.97 38.87 37.27
N GLU A 1210 31.30 39.68 38.08
CA GLU A 1210 31.06 39.37 39.49
C GLU A 1210 29.69 38.71 39.73
N ASP A 1211 28.82 38.70 38.71
CA ASP A 1211 27.54 38.01 38.74
C ASP A 1211 27.69 36.49 38.80
N ILE A 1212 26.73 35.85 39.44
CA ILE A 1212 26.66 34.40 39.59
C ILE A 1212 25.36 33.86 38.97
N VAL A 1213 25.48 33.00 37.97
CA VAL A 1213 24.35 32.19 37.47
C VAL A 1213 24.43 30.80 38.10
N ASN A 1214 23.47 30.51 38.98
CA ASN A 1214 23.30 29.22 39.61
C ASN A 1214 22.45 28.32 38.71
N LEU A 1215 23.08 27.32 38.12
CA LEU A 1215 22.42 26.27 37.36
C LEU A 1215 21.95 25.20 38.35
N GLU A 1216 20.70 25.31 38.83
CA GLU A 1216 20.23 24.44 39.90
C GLU A 1216 20.17 22.97 39.48
N SER A 1217 20.97 22.16 40.16
CA SER A 1217 20.88 20.70 40.21
C SER A 1217 20.75 20.29 41.68
N ILE A 1218 20.09 19.14 41.93
CA ILE A 1218 19.79 18.53 43.26
C ILE A 1218 18.41 18.90 43.88
N ASN A 1219 17.42 18.08 43.51
CA ASN A 1219 16.15 17.75 44.21
C ASN A 1219 14.91 18.65 44.04
N GLY A 1220 14.29 18.54 42.86
CA GLY A 1220 12.87 18.84 42.60
C GLY A 1220 12.13 17.73 41.84
N ASP A 1221 12.06 16.51 42.37
CA ASP A 1221 11.17 15.41 41.92
C ASP A 1221 11.14 15.04 40.41
N LYS A 1222 12.29 14.67 39.81
CA LYS A 1222 12.51 13.46 38.96
C LYS A 1222 13.85 13.50 38.19
N GLY A 1223 14.70 12.50 38.39
CA GLY A 1223 15.82 12.21 37.48
C GLY A 1223 17.06 13.08 37.70
N ILE A 1224 18.17 12.66 37.09
CA ILE A 1224 19.40 13.43 37.01
C ILE A 1224 19.35 14.15 35.67
N GLU A 1225 19.26 15.48 35.70
CA GLU A 1225 19.24 16.33 34.51
C GLU A 1225 20.46 17.26 34.60
N SER A 1226 21.29 17.25 33.56
CA SER A 1226 22.55 18.00 33.50
C SER A 1226 22.53 19.02 32.36
N TRP A 1227 23.10 20.19 32.64
CA TRP A 1227 23.43 21.20 31.63
C TRP A 1227 24.84 20.91 31.08
N ASN A 1228 24.93 20.47 29.83
CA ASN A 1228 26.19 20.22 29.14
C ASN A 1228 26.61 21.42 28.29
N ALA A 1229 27.88 21.84 28.41
CA ALA A 1229 28.44 22.87 27.57
C ALA A 1229 28.66 22.33 26.14
N LEU A 1230 27.96 22.90 25.16
CA LEU A 1230 28.08 22.54 23.74
C LEU A 1230 29.24 23.26 23.04
N GLY A 1231 29.56 24.47 23.47
CA GLY A 1231 30.58 25.31 22.86
C GLY A 1231 30.33 26.80 23.08
N GLU A 1232 30.94 27.61 22.22
CA GLU A 1232 30.86 29.06 22.25
C GLU A 1232 30.14 29.57 21.00
N VAL A 1233 29.31 30.60 21.14
CA VAL A 1233 28.68 31.32 20.04
C VAL A 1233 28.93 32.83 20.15
N ASN A 1234 29.16 33.49 19.03
CA ASN A 1234 29.22 34.95 18.98
C ASN A 1234 27.87 35.48 18.49
N VAL A 1235 27.19 36.27 19.33
CA VAL A 1235 25.96 36.98 18.96
C VAL A 1235 26.23 38.48 19.07
N ASN A 1236 26.15 39.17 17.93
CA ASN A 1236 26.34 40.63 17.81
C ASN A 1236 27.65 41.19 18.38
N GLY A 1237 28.73 40.39 18.42
CA GLY A 1237 30.04 40.78 18.93
C GLY A 1237 30.34 40.29 20.34
N THR A 1238 29.34 39.86 21.11
CA THR A 1238 29.49 39.26 22.44
C THR A 1238 29.59 37.74 22.33
N VAL A 1239 30.51 37.13 23.08
CA VAL A 1239 30.70 35.66 23.11
C VAL A 1239 29.91 35.07 24.28
N TYR A 1240 29.17 34.00 24.01
CA TYR A 1240 28.35 33.27 24.97
C TYR A 1240 28.77 31.81 25.02
N ASN A 1241 28.79 31.24 26.23
CA ASN A 1241 28.87 29.81 26.45
C ASN A 1241 27.47 29.20 26.29
N VAL A 1242 27.32 28.21 25.42
CA VAL A 1242 26.05 27.53 25.16
C VAL A 1242 25.95 26.27 26.03
N TYR A 1243 24.88 26.17 26.81
CA TYR A 1243 24.54 25.01 27.62
C TYR A 1243 23.24 24.37 27.13
N GLN A 1244 23.21 23.05 26.92
CA GLN A 1244 22.02 22.29 26.53
C GLN A 1244 21.67 21.25 27.60
N SER A 1245 20.38 20.93 27.75
CA SER A 1245 19.93 19.86 28.66
C SER A 1245 20.03 18.48 28.00
N ASP A 1246 20.50 17.48 28.76
CA ASP A 1246 20.58 16.08 28.30
C ASP A 1246 19.22 15.40 28.01
N SER A 1247 18.11 15.95 28.51
CA SER A 1247 16.79 15.30 28.50
C SER A 1247 15.66 16.15 27.90
N HIS A 1248 15.93 17.40 27.54
CA HIS A 1248 14.94 18.35 27.05
C HIS A 1248 15.53 19.24 25.95
N ASP A 1249 14.70 19.59 24.97
CA ASP A 1249 15.05 20.51 23.88
C ASP A 1249 15.09 21.96 24.42
N VAL A 1250 16.10 22.27 25.25
CA VAL A 1250 16.37 23.60 25.80
C VAL A 1250 17.85 23.96 25.73
N GLU A 1251 18.11 25.24 25.48
CA GLU A 1251 19.47 25.79 25.46
C GLU A 1251 19.54 27.14 26.17
N LEU A 1252 20.68 27.40 26.83
CA LEU A 1252 20.94 28.60 27.61
C LEU A 1252 22.26 29.23 27.16
N LEU A 1253 22.20 30.48 26.70
CA LEU A 1253 23.35 31.24 26.21
C LEU A 1253 23.81 32.19 27.32
N ILE A 1254 24.93 31.89 28.00
CA ILE A 1254 25.45 32.70 29.12
C ILE A 1254 26.67 33.49 28.67
N GLN A 1255 26.65 34.82 28.82
CA GLN A 1255 27.74 35.71 28.41
C GLN A 1255 29.07 35.33 29.08
N GLN A 1256 30.16 35.34 28.29
CA GLN A 1256 31.49 35.06 28.82
C GLN A 1256 31.96 36.17 29.77
N GLY A 1257 32.17 35.80 31.03
CA GLY A 1257 32.60 36.69 32.11
C GLY A 1257 31.91 36.32 33.43
N ILE A 1258 30.61 36.03 33.34
CA ILE A 1258 29.75 35.63 34.46
C ILE A 1258 30.26 34.35 35.13
N GLN A 1259 30.16 34.28 36.46
CA GLN A 1259 30.50 33.09 37.22
C GLN A 1259 29.36 32.09 37.16
N ILE A 1260 29.64 30.86 36.74
CA ILE A 1260 28.63 29.81 36.63
C ILE A 1260 28.82 28.84 37.78
N GLN A 1261 27.83 28.73 38.66
CA GLN A 1261 27.83 27.76 39.76
C GLN A 1261 26.97 26.55 39.37
N GLN A 1262 27.64 25.45 39.07
CA GLN A 1262 27.04 24.11 39.00
C GLN A 1262 27.33 23.40 40.33
N GLN A 1263 26.32 22.82 40.99
CA GLN A 1263 26.47 21.91 42.15
C GLN A 1263 26.08 20.48 41.80
#